data_AF-A0A8C9ZJ04-F1
#
_entry.id   AF-A0A8C9ZJ04-F1
#
_cell.length_a   1.000
_cell.length_b   1.000
_cell.length_c   1.000
_cell.angle_alpha   90.00
_cell.angle_beta   90.00
_cell.angle_gamma   90.00
#
_symmetry.space_group_name_H-M   'P 1'
#
loop_
_entity.id
_entity.type
_entity.pdbx_description
1 polymer ?
#
loop_
_entity_poly.entity_id
_entity_poly.type
_entity_poly.pdbx_seq_one_letter_code
_entity_poly.pdbx_strand_id
1 'polypeptide(L)'
;PDGKDITFVAKVDSSSLLRKPNMKWLKGKWLDLGSKAGKHLQFKEVYDRNTKIYTYEMSIIKVVDGDAGGYRCEVTSKDKCDSCTFEVSVQGRSGDRQSYYYAGEDAGDLDFSALLKKREKKHKEVVVEEVDVWEILKAAKPCDYEKIAFEYGITDLRGMLKRLKNMRKKVEPKITDAFLRKLDSAYSVDKGKKIQLSVELADPNAPLKWLKNGQEIKPSAKYVFESVGNKRTLTINKCNLSDDAAYECVVEEEKCFTEVFVKEPPITITKLLDDVHTVVGEKVEFEVEVSEEGANVKWMKDGVELNRETAGSKYRFKKDGKRHILIINEATTEDIGMYYVFTNGGESKAELEVEDKELQVLQSIADLTVKAAEQAVFKCEVSDEKVTGKWFKDGVEVLPSDRIKMTHIGRTHKLMIDDVKPSDAGDYTFVPDGYALSLSAKLNFLEIKIDYVPRQDPPKIHLDTSATGSKNTITVVAGNKLRLDVEITGEPAPTVCWMKGGEVRKNRKHSHHSPHTHSNVHQILSTFAEGRVRVETRKTLSSFVIEGAEKEDEGRYSITVTNPAGEDKVELFVRIVDVPNPPENVKCTSVGEDSGTITWDPPAFDGGVPIKGYLMERKKVGSSRWTKLNFDVYESTTYEAKKMIEGVLYEMRVFAVNGIGISQPSANSKPFMPIAPTSEPTRLMVDDVTDTTCALKWRPPERIGAGGIDGYIIEYCIEGSKYMQKLGKNQYRVKGLPVGEKMLFRVVAVNIAGRSPPVTLTQAVTIREIMENPKIRLPRHLRNKLVKFVGEKVNLVIPFQGKPRPVVTWFKDGVLLEDNTVGTRTSEVDTIIFIRSAERTHSGKYTLSVQIENMSDSADIYIQVVEKPGPPIAVRVTEVWGFNAALEWKPPKDDGNCEIIGYTIQKADMKTKDWFTVYEHNRRPSCTVSDLVMGNEYFFRVFSENICGLSDEAGISKNTALITKTGLDYKPPPFREMDVNRSPKFTAPLVDRCVVAGYAAAISCAVRGYPKPKIIWMKNNMIIREDPKFLMQNNQGVLTLNIRKPSTFDGGRYSCRAINDLGQDEVECKLEVREPQKTLSAVVSLNRMIY
;
A
#
# COMPACT_ATOMS: atom_id res chain seq x y z
N PRO A 1 18.26 -77.12 -55.57
CA PRO A 1 19.63 -77.69 -55.47
C PRO A 1 20.34 -77.02 -54.29
N ASP A 2 20.40 -77.76 -53.21
CA ASP A 2 20.32 -77.17 -51.88
C ASP A 2 21.74 -76.84 -51.38
N GLY A 3 21.87 -75.77 -50.59
CA GLY A 3 23.17 -75.33 -50.12
C GLY A 3 23.97 -74.41 -51.05
N LYS A 4 23.32 -73.73 -52.01
CA LYS A 4 23.89 -72.52 -52.63
C LYS A 4 23.63 -71.30 -51.74
N ASP A 5 24.55 -70.34 -51.80
CA ASP A 5 24.44 -69.06 -51.12
C ASP A 5 23.86 -67.99 -52.07
N ILE A 6 23.09 -67.04 -51.54
CA ILE A 6 22.56 -65.90 -52.30
C ILE A 6 23.00 -64.60 -51.62
N THR A 7 23.68 -63.72 -52.37
CA THR A 7 24.14 -62.42 -51.90
C THR A 7 23.38 -61.28 -52.58
N PHE A 8 22.71 -60.47 -51.78
CA PHE A 8 22.09 -59.21 -52.20
C PHE A 8 23.06 -58.06 -51.98
N VAL A 9 23.17 -57.15 -52.94
CA VAL A 9 24.15 -56.04 -52.91
C VAL A 9 23.42 -54.72 -53.16
N ALA A 10 23.46 -53.83 -52.17
CA ALA A 10 22.91 -52.48 -52.25
C ALA A 10 24.05 -51.46 -52.27
N LYS A 11 24.09 -50.61 -53.30
CA LYS A 11 25.09 -49.55 -53.47
C LYS A 11 24.45 -48.18 -53.22
N VAL A 12 25.11 -47.36 -52.42
CA VAL A 12 24.66 -46.01 -52.03
C VAL A 12 25.78 -45.03 -52.33
N ASP A 13 25.55 -44.12 -53.29
CA ASP A 13 26.45 -42.98 -53.48
C ASP A 13 26.37 -42.04 -52.27
N SER A 14 27.53 -41.64 -51.76
CA SER A 14 27.66 -40.69 -50.65
C SER A 14 28.31 -39.36 -51.05
N SER A 15 28.47 -39.09 -52.35
CA SER A 15 28.94 -37.81 -52.91
C SER A 15 28.31 -36.58 -52.25
N SER A 16 27.02 -36.66 -51.91
CA SER A 16 26.20 -35.60 -51.31
C SER A 16 25.89 -35.80 -49.80
N LEU A 17 26.43 -36.83 -49.14
CA LEU A 17 26.10 -37.18 -47.76
C LEU A 17 27.16 -36.69 -46.76
N LEU A 18 26.76 -35.82 -45.83
CA LEU A 18 27.61 -35.30 -44.75
C LEU A 18 28.02 -36.34 -43.68
N ARG A 19 27.38 -37.50 -43.66
CA ARG A 19 27.65 -38.62 -42.74
C ARG A 19 27.36 -39.95 -43.43
N LYS A 20 28.09 -41.00 -43.03
CA LYS A 20 27.84 -42.39 -43.44
C LYS A 20 26.34 -42.74 -43.28
N PRO A 21 25.68 -43.27 -44.32
CA PRO A 21 24.30 -43.76 -44.21
C PRO A 21 24.23 -45.05 -43.38
N ASN A 22 23.05 -45.31 -42.83
CA ASN A 22 22.74 -46.51 -42.05
C ASN A 22 21.79 -47.41 -42.85
N MET A 23 22.18 -48.68 -43.03
CA MET A 23 21.47 -49.68 -43.85
C MET A 23 20.79 -50.71 -42.95
N LYS A 24 19.55 -51.05 -43.27
CA LYS A 24 18.78 -52.13 -42.66
C LYS A 24 18.33 -53.12 -43.73
N TRP A 25 18.36 -54.40 -43.38
CA TRP A 25 17.75 -55.47 -44.18
C TRP A 25 16.57 -56.05 -43.40
N LEU A 26 15.45 -56.22 -44.07
CA LEU A 26 14.16 -56.63 -43.51
C LEU A 26 13.60 -57.83 -44.27
N LYS A 27 12.84 -58.69 -43.58
CA LYS A 27 12.00 -59.72 -44.20
C LYS A 27 10.52 -59.54 -43.83
N GLY A 28 9.62 -59.67 -44.80
CA GLY A 28 8.20 -59.34 -44.66
C GLY A 28 7.99 -57.88 -44.24
N LYS A 29 6.82 -57.55 -43.66
CA LYS A 29 6.51 -56.16 -43.27
C LYS A 29 7.40 -55.59 -42.15
N TRP A 30 8.06 -56.40 -41.30
CA TRP A 30 8.66 -55.89 -40.03
C TRP A 30 9.93 -56.59 -39.46
N LEU A 31 10.48 -57.66 -40.04
CA LEU A 31 11.58 -58.42 -39.37
C LEU A 31 12.98 -57.87 -39.69
N ASP A 32 13.57 -57.11 -38.76
CA ASP A 32 14.95 -56.57 -38.88
C ASP A 32 16.01 -57.69 -38.77
N LEU A 33 16.62 -58.00 -39.91
CA LEU A 33 17.60 -59.07 -40.07
C LEU A 33 18.99 -58.70 -39.53
N GLY A 34 19.29 -57.41 -39.32
CA GLY A 34 20.55 -56.99 -38.70
C GLY A 34 20.69 -57.52 -37.27
N SER A 35 19.57 -57.82 -36.61
CA SER A 35 19.55 -58.49 -35.31
C SER A 35 19.78 -60.01 -35.35
N LYS A 36 19.85 -60.61 -36.56
CA LYS A 36 19.99 -62.06 -36.80
C LYS A 36 21.30 -62.46 -37.50
N ALA A 37 22.31 -61.58 -37.51
CA ALA A 37 23.63 -61.88 -38.06
C ALA A 37 24.26 -63.14 -37.43
N GLY A 38 24.78 -64.05 -38.26
CA GLY A 38 25.31 -65.34 -37.82
C GLY A 38 25.77 -66.23 -38.99
N LYS A 39 25.89 -67.54 -38.76
CA LYS A 39 26.40 -68.47 -39.78
C LYS A 39 25.50 -68.62 -41.02
N HIS A 40 24.20 -68.39 -40.88
CA HIS A 40 23.19 -68.47 -41.96
C HIS A 40 22.93 -67.14 -42.67
N LEU A 41 23.18 -66.01 -41.99
CA LEU A 41 22.93 -64.65 -42.47
C LEU A 41 24.16 -63.79 -42.19
N GLN A 42 24.95 -63.52 -43.22
CA GLN A 42 26.17 -62.73 -43.13
C GLN A 42 25.95 -61.34 -43.74
N PHE A 43 26.56 -60.33 -43.15
CA PHE A 43 26.53 -58.95 -43.64
C PHE A 43 27.94 -58.42 -43.82
N LYS A 44 28.18 -57.70 -44.91
CA LYS A 44 29.48 -57.08 -45.23
C LYS A 44 29.26 -55.66 -45.74
N GLU A 45 30.16 -54.77 -45.38
CA GLU A 45 30.15 -53.37 -45.83
C GLU A 45 31.53 -53.01 -46.38
N VAL A 46 31.56 -52.33 -47.53
CA VAL A 46 32.77 -51.82 -48.17
C VAL A 46 32.50 -50.40 -48.64
N TYR A 47 33.43 -49.48 -48.39
CA TYR A 47 33.37 -48.11 -48.90
C TYR A 47 34.53 -47.86 -49.87
N ASP A 48 34.22 -47.56 -51.12
CA ASP A 48 35.22 -47.11 -52.09
C ASP A 48 35.40 -45.60 -51.98
N ARG A 49 36.64 -45.19 -51.69
CA ARG A 49 37.02 -43.77 -51.53
C ARG A 49 37.10 -43.02 -52.86
N ASN A 50 37.29 -43.73 -53.98
CA ASN A 50 37.46 -43.13 -55.30
C ASN A 50 36.11 -42.81 -55.93
N THR A 51 35.16 -43.76 -55.91
CA THR A 51 33.78 -43.53 -56.39
C THR A 51 32.84 -42.93 -55.33
N LYS A 52 33.24 -42.91 -54.05
CA LYS A 52 32.39 -42.51 -52.89
C LYS A 52 31.14 -43.37 -52.68
N ILE A 53 31.13 -44.60 -53.19
CA ILE A 53 30.01 -45.53 -53.02
C ILE A 53 30.22 -46.41 -51.78
N TYR A 54 29.23 -46.41 -50.88
CA TYR A 54 29.06 -47.45 -49.86
C TYR A 54 28.35 -48.65 -50.47
N THR A 55 28.95 -49.83 -50.37
CA THR A 55 28.37 -51.10 -50.79
C THR A 55 28.04 -51.93 -49.56
N TYR A 56 26.77 -52.30 -49.40
CA TYR A 56 26.26 -53.17 -48.34
C TYR A 56 25.82 -54.49 -48.95
N GLU A 57 26.30 -55.60 -48.39
CA GLU A 57 26.03 -56.95 -48.84
C GLU A 57 25.29 -57.73 -47.74
N MET A 58 24.25 -58.48 -48.10
CA MET A 58 23.61 -59.48 -47.27
C MET A 58 23.69 -60.83 -47.97
N SER A 59 24.35 -61.81 -47.37
CA SER A 59 24.44 -63.19 -47.87
C SER A 59 23.61 -64.14 -47.01
N ILE A 60 22.66 -64.83 -47.64
CA ILE A 60 21.99 -66.01 -47.07
C ILE A 60 22.83 -67.23 -47.44
N ILE A 61 23.34 -67.93 -46.44
CA ILE A 61 24.27 -69.05 -46.58
C ILE A 61 23.51 -70.36 -46.48
N LYS A 62 23.61 -71.23 -47.49
CA LYS A 62 22.82 -72.46 -47.65
C LYS A 62 21.30 -72.22 -47.53
N VAL A 63 20.77 -71.49 -48.50
CA VAL A 63 19.34 -71.15 -48.61
C VAL A 63 18.43 -72.39 -48.47
N VAL A 64 17.39 -72.27 -47.63
CA VAL A 64 16.32 -73.28 -47.43
C VAL A 64 14.95 -72.70 -47.77
N ASP A 65 13.89 -73.52 -47.87
CA ASP A 65 12.54 -73.05 -48.25
C ASP A 65 11.99 -71.95 -47.32
N GLY A 66 12.35 -71.95 -46.03
CA GLY A 66 12.02 -70.89 -45.07
C GLY A 66 12.68 -69.53 -45.35
N ASP A 67 13.67 -69.49 -46.25
CA ASP A 67 14.28 -68.26 -46.75
C ASP A 67 13.47 -67.63 -47.90
N ALA A 68 12.43 -68.27 -48.43
CA ALA A 68 11.53 -67.66 -49.42
C ALA A 68 10.68 -66.49 -48.85
N GLY A 69 10.17 -65.63 -49.72
CA GLY A 69 9.28 -64.49 -49.42
C GLY A 69 9.88 -63.11 -49.74
N GLY A 70 9.11 -62.06 -49.48
CA GLY A 70 9.53 -60.66 -49.69
C GLY A 70 10.58 -60.16 -48.67
N TYR A 71 11.58 -59.45 -49.19
CA TYR A 71 12.64 -58.77 -48.45
C TYR A 71 12.66 -57.27 -48.80
N ARG A 72 13.28 -56.47 -47.92
CA ARG A 72 13.48 -55.02 -48.14
C ARG A 72 14.86 -54.58 -47.66
N CYS A 73 15.51 -53.68 -48.42
CA CYS A 73 16.59 -52.84 -47.92
C CYS A 73 16.05 -51.45 -47.56
N GLU A 74 16.49 -50.85 -46.45
CA GLU A 74 16.16 -49.47 -46.07
C GLU A 74 17.44 -48.70 -45.72
N VAL A 75 17.63 -47.57 -46.38
CA VAL A 75 18.76 -46.64 -46.18
C VAL A 75 18.26 -45.41 -45.44
N THR A 76 19.00 -44.97 -44.43
CA THR A 76 18.66 -43.77 -43.65
C THR A 76 19.90 -42.90 -43.41
N SER A 77 19.79 -41.59 -43.63
CA SER A 77 20.84 -40.64 -43.28
C SER A 77 20.25 -39.32 -42.80
N LYS A 78 20.21 -39.19 -41.47
CA LYS A 78 19.78 -38.02 -40.65
C LYS A 78 18.36 -37.50 -40.93
N ASP A 79 18.12 -36.98 -42.12
CA ASP A 79 16.89 -36.29 -42.55
C ASP A 79 16.33 -36.88 -43.88
N LYS A 80 17.00 -37.87 -44.49
CA LYS A 80 16.56 -38.61 -45.69
C LYS A 80 16.44 -40.12 -45.42
N CYS A 81 15.49 -40.77 -46.09
CA CYS A 81 15.37 -42.23 -46.17
C CYS A 81 15.01 -42.68 -47.60
N ASP A 82 15.36 -43.93 -47.92
CA ASP A 82 15.03 -44.61 -49.19
C ASP A 82 14.93 -46.13 -48.96
N SER A 83 14.22 -46.87 -49.83
CA SER A 83 14.00 -48.32 -49.63
C SER A 83 13.78 -49.12 -50.92
N CYS A 84 14.47 -50.25 -51.05
CA CYS A 84 14.24 -51.23 -52.11
C CYS A 84 13.47 -52.46 -51.61
N THR A 85 12.52 -52.99 -52.37
CA THR A 85 11.84 -54.27 -52.08
C THR A 85 12.09 -55.29 -53.19
N PHE A 86 12.35 -56.54 -52.82
CA PHE A 86 12.61 -57.64 -53.75
C PHE A 86 12.08 -58.95 -53.15
N GLU A 87 11.73 -59.92 -54.00
CA GLU A 87 11.13 -61.19 -53.56
C GLU A 87 12.03 -62.38 -53.90
N VAL A 88 12.15 -63.31 -52.95
CA VAL A 88 13.00 -64.49 -53.06
C VAL A 88 12.11 -65.73 -53.13
N SER A 89 12.15 -66.46 -54.24
CA SER A 89 11.48 -67.75 -54.37
C SER A 89 12.48 -68.90 -54.36
N VAL A 90 12.17 -69.97 -53.61
CA VAL A 90 12.99 -71.20 -53.55
C VAL A 90 12.17 -72.34 -54.17
N GLN A 91 12.73 -73.03 -55.17
CA GLN A 91 12.03 -74.11 -55.88
C GLN A 91 12.44 -75.49 -55.36
N GLY A 92 11.62 -76.05 -54.46
CA GLY A 92 11.63 -77.48 -54.14
C GLY A 92 11.10 -78.32 -55.31
N ARG A 93 11.52 -79.59 -55.40
CA ARG A 93 11.14 -80.52 -56.48
C ARG A 93 9.85 -81.30 -56.18
N SER A 94 8.71 -80.73 -56.55
CA SER A 94 7.48 -81.48 -56.82
C SER A 94 6.56 -80.70 -57.77
N GLY A 95 6.09 -81.34 -58.86
CA GLY A 95 5.04 -80.78 -59.74
C GLY A 95 3.65 -80.87 -59.08
N ASP A 96 2.60 -80.22 -59.59
CA ASP A 96 2.46 -79.33 -60.75
C ASP A 96 1.99 -77.93 -60.29
N ARG A 97 1.97 -76.85 -61.08
CA ARG A 97 1.90 -76.68 -62.54
C ARG A 97 2.53 -75.33 -62.95
N GLN A 98 3.17 -75.24 -64.11
CA GLN A 98 3.94 -74.05 -64.50
C GLN A 98 3.11 -72.86 -64.97
N SER A 99 3.58 -71.65 -64.66
CA SER A 99 3.56 -70.51 -65.59
C SER A 99 4.89 -69.75 -65.46
N TYR A 100 5.44 -69.30 -66.59
CA TYR A 100 6.69 -68.53 -66.67
C TYR A 100 6.37 -67.07 -67.00
N TYR A 101 7.26 -66.13 -66.65
CA TYR A 101 7.84 -65.16 -67.60
C TYR A 101 9.07 -64.47 -66.97
N TYR A 102 9.74 -63.60 -67.72
CA TYR A 102 11.16 -63.23 -67.52
C TYR A 102 11.39 -62.10 -66.51
N ALA A 103 12.61 -62.05 -65.97
CA ALA A 103 13.16 -60.83 -65.37
C ALA A 103 13.48 -59.81 -66.48
N GLY A 104 13.06 -58.55 -66.28
CA GLY A 104 13.50 -57.42 -67.10
C GLY A 104 14.60 -56.66 -66.39
N GLU A 105 15.79 -56.60 -67.00
CA GLU A 105 16.74 -55.53 -66.73
C GLU A 105 16.32 -54.31 -67.55
N ASP A 106 15.96 -53.21 -66.88
CA ASP A 106 16.21 -51.87 -67.42
C ASP A 106 16.16 -50.82 -66.32
N ALA A 107 17.02 -49.81 -66.41
CA ALA A 107 17.09 -48.70 -65.47
C ALA A 107 16.50 -47.43 -66.12
N GLY A 108 15.65 -46.70 -65.38
CA GLY A 108 15.00 -45.50 -65.89
C GLY A 108 14.85 -44.42 -64.81
N ASP A 109 15.75 -43.45 -64.81
CA ASP A 109 15.59 -42.20 -64.07
C ASP A 109 14.36 -41.43 -64.59
N LEU A 110 13.47 -41.02 -63.69
CA LEU A 110 12.33 -40.15 -63.99
C LEU A 110 12.19 -39.07 -62.90
N ASP A 111 12.95 -37.98 -63.04
CA ASP A 111 12.68 -36.72 -62.35
C ASP A 111 11.42 -36.06 -62.94
N PHE A 112 10.49 -35.66 -62.07
CA PHE A 112 9.39 -34.75 -62.42
C PHE A 112 9.14 -33.73 -61.31
N SER A 113 10.04 -32.75 -61.24
CA SER A 113 9.64 -31.41 -60.85
C SER A 113 8.54 -30.84 -61.77
N ALA A 114 7.78 -29.85 -61.26
CA ALA A 114 6.83 -28.98 -61.96
C ALA A 114 5.40 -29.48 -62.31
N LEU A 115 4.41 -28.81 -61.69
CA LEU A 115 3.08 -28.42 -62.23
C LEU A 115 1.99 -29.51 -62.44
N LEU A 116 0.67 -29.21 -62.53
CA LEU A 116 -0.20 -28.26 -61.78
C LEU A 116 -1.70 -28.56 -62.08
N LYS A 117 -2.62 -28.29 -61.13
CA LYS A 117 -4.10 -28.12 -61.28
C LYS A 117 -5.02 -29.35 -61.52
N LYS A 118 -6.22 -29.24 -60.91
CA LYS A 118 -7.56 -29.79 -61.27
C LYS A 118 -7.84 -31.31 -61.22
N ARG A 119 -8.22 -31.77 -60.03
CA ARG A 119 -9.62 -32.04 -59.61
C ARG A 119 -10.55 -32.92 -60.49
N GLU A 120 -10.99 -34.03 -59.87
CA GLU A 120 -12.24 -34.81 -60.08
C GLU A 120 -12.47 -35.69 -61.32
N LYS A 121 -12.52 -37.01 -61.08
CA LYS A 121 -13.78 -37.78 -61.17
C LYS A 121 -13.77 -38.98 -60.20
N LYS A 122 -14.95 -39.44 -59.79
CA LYS A 122 -15.14 -40.65 -58.95
C LYS A 122 -15.40 -41.87 -59.83
N HIS A 123 -14.91 -43.04 -59.40
CA HIS A 123 -15.70 -44.28 -59.44
C HIS A 123 -15.47 -45.06 -58.13
N LYS A 124 -16.39 -45.95 -57.77
CA LYS A 124 -16.30 -46.79 -56.55
C LYS A 124 -15.84 -48.19 -56.92
N GLU A 125 -14.87 -48.71 -56.16
CA GLU A 125 -14.80 -50.13 -55.79
C GLU A 125 -14.56 -50.24 -54.27
N VAL A 126 -14.80 -51.41 -53.70
CA VAL A 126 -14.84 -51.60 -52.24
C VAL A 126 -13.46 -52.00 -51.72
N VAL A 127 -12.85 -51.10 -50.94
CA VAL A 127 -11.62 -51.38 -50.19
C VAL A 127 -11.96 -52.04 -48.86
N VAL A 128 -11.30 -53.15 -48.54
CA VAL A 128 -11.19 -53.66 -47.17
C VAL A 128 -9.99 -52.94 -46.54
N GLU A 129 -10.24 -52.09 -45.54
CA GLU A 129 -9.18 -51.33 -44.88
C GLU A 129 -8.32 -52.26 -44.00
N GLU A 130 -6.98 -52.26 -44.18
CA GLU A 130 -6.07 -52.93 -43.24
C GLU A 130 -6.15 -52.21 -41.89
N VAL A 131 -6.63 -52.90 -40.86
CA VAL A 131 -6.83 -52.32 -39.52
C VAL A 131 -5.49 -52.22 -38.77
N ASP A 132 -5.05 -51.01 -38.43
CA ASP A 132 -3.85 -50.81 -37.61
C ASP A 132 -4.10 -51.14 -36.13
N VAL A 133 -3.74 -52.37 -35.78
CA VAL A 133 -3.82 -52.94 -34.43
C VAL A 133 -2.96 -52.16 -33.41
N TRP A 134 -1.93 -51.40 -33.84
CA TRP A 134 -1.09 -50.60 -32.94
C TRP A 134 -1.79 -49.32 -32.47
N GLU A 135 -2.53 -48.62 -33.34
CA GLU A 135 -3.39 -47.50 -32.91
C GLU A 135 -4.57 -48.00 -32.06
N ILE A 136 -5.14 -49.17 -32.37
CA ILE A 136 -6.13 -49.81 -31.48
C ILE A 136 -5.53 -50.06 -30.09
N LEU A 137 -4.32 -50.65 -29.98
CA LEU A 137 -3.68 -50.87 -28.67
C LEU A 137 -3.23 -49.60 -27.95
N LYS A 138 -3.08 -48.46 -28.64
CA LYS A 138 -2.87 -47.15 -28.00
C LYS A 138 -4.16 -46.57 -27.41
N ALA A 139 -5.28 -46.74 -28.10
CA ALA A 139 -6.58 -46.18 -27.74
C ALA A 139 -7.41 -47.08 -26.79
N ALA A 140 -7.17 -48.39 -26.81
CA ALA A 140 -7.82 -49.37 -25.96
C ALA A 140 -7.39 -49.30 -24.49
N LYS A 141 -8.21 -49.85 -23.59
CA LYS A 141 -7.87 -49.93 -22.17
C LYS A 141 -7.01 -51.16 -21.88
N PRO A 142 -6.23 -51.17 -20.78
CA PRO A 142 -5.41 -52.32 -20.39
C PRO A 142 -6.16 -53.65 -20.21
N CYS A 143 -7.47 -53.61 -19.92
CA CYS A 143 -8.33 -54.79 -19.86
C CYS A 143 -8.62 -55.40 -21.24
N ASP A 144 -8.65 -54.59 -22.30
CA ASP A 144 -9.06 -54.98 -23.64
C ASP A 144 -7.90 -55.60 -24.44
N TYR A 145 -6.65 -55.39 -24.02
CA TYR A 145 -5.45 -55.78 -24.77
C TYR A 145 -5.37 -57.29 -25.06
N GLU A 146 -5.77 -58.15 -24.13
CA GLU A 146 -5.82 -59.61 -24.34
C GLU A 146 -6.92 -59.99 -25.34
N LYS A 147 -8.05 -59.29 -25.32
CA LYS A 147 -9.15 -59.49 -26.28
C LYS A 147 -8.75 -59.05 -27.68
N ILE A 148 -8.14 -57.88 -27.82
CA ILE A 148 -7.62 -57.37 -29.11
C ILE A 148 -6.52 -58.31 -29.64
N ALA A 149 -5.66 -58.86 -28.78
CA ALA A 149 -4.68 -59.85 -29.18
C ALA A 149 -5.31 -61.15 -29.71
N PHE A 150 -6.42 -61.61 -29.10
CA PHE A 150 -7.15 -62.78 -29.58
C PHE A 150 -7.92 -62.50 -30.88
N GLU A 151 -8.62 -61.36 -30.94
CA GLU A 151 -9.49 -60.94 -32.05
C GLU A 151 -8.71 -60.61 -33.33
N TYR A 152 -7.47 -60.11 -33.20
CA TYR A 152 -6.57 -59.77 -34.31
C TYR A 152 -5.32 -60.68 -34.40
N GLY A 153 -5.28 -61.81 -33.68
CA GLY A 153 -4.24 -62.84 -33.82
C GLY A 153 -2.81 -62.43 -33.42
N ILE A 154 -2.65 -61.50 -32.48
CA ILE A 154 -1.34 -60.97 -32.07
C ILE A 154 -0.56 -62.01 -31.26
N THR A 155 0.58 -62.46 -31.80
CA THR A 155 1.43 -63.49 -31.17
C THR A 155 2.48 -62.96 -30.18
N ASP A 156 2.89 -61.70 -30.27
CA ASP A 156 3.79 -61.03 -29.29
C ASP A 156 3.16 -59.78 -28.65
N LEU A 157 2.01 -59.98 -28.00
CA LEU A 157 1.40 -58.93 -27.17
C LEU A 157 2.41 -58.42 -26.11
N ARG A 158 3.26 -59.29 -25.58
CA ARG A 158 4.19 -58.97 -24.48
C ARG A 158 5.27 -57.96 -24.90
N GLY A 159 5.91 -58.16 -26.04
CA GLY A 159 6.89 -57.21 -26.59
C GLY A 159 6.26 -55.87 -26.98
N MET A 160 5.05 -55.90 -27.55
CA MET A 160 4.28 -54.70 -27.88
C MET A 160 3.95 -53.86 -26.64
N LEU A 161 3.43 -54.48 -25.58
CA LEU A 161 3.13 -53.81 -24.32
C LEU A 161 4.39 -53.30 -23.60
N LYS A 162 5.51 -54.04 -23.67
CA LYS A 162 6.80 -53.59 -23.10
C LYS A 162 7.32 -52.33 -23.80
N ARG A 163 7.16 -52.21 -25.13
CA ARG A 163 7.45 -50.96 -25.88
C ARG A 163 6.53 -49.82 -25.43
N LEU A 164 5.23 -50.07 -25.31
CA LEU A 164 4.22 -49.07 -24.92
C LEU A 164 4.46 -48.54 -23.50
N LYS A 165 4.87 -49.41 -22.57
CA LYS A 165 5.27 -49.06 -21.18
C LYS A 165 6.57 -48.25 -21.13
N ASN A 166 7.57 -48.61 -21.94
CA ASN A 166 8.83 -47.85 -22.03
C ASN A 166 8.68 -46.46 -22.66
N MET A 167 7.69 -46.26 -23.54
CA MET A 167 7.34 -44.94 -24.08
C MET A 167 6.78 -44.01 -22.99
N ARG A 168 5.82 -44.50 -22.19
CA ARG A 168 5.21 -43.73 -21.09
C ARG A 168 6.23 -43.37 -19.99
N LYS A 169 7.21 -44.23 -19.72
CA LYS A 169 8.24 -44.03 -18.68
C LYS A 169 9.30 -42.94 -18.96
N LYS A 170 9.17 -42.18 -20.06
CA LYS A 170 10.05 -41.04 -20.41
C LYS A 170 9.46 -39.66 -20.08
N VAL A 171 8.31 -39.60 -19.41
CA VAL A 171 7.49 -38.36 -19.30
C VAL A 171 7.30 -37.89 -17.84
N GLU A 172 7.80 -38.62 -16.84
CA GLU A 172 7.74 -38.20 -15.42
C GLU A 172 8.84 -37.16 -15.09
N PRO A 173 8.49 -35.94 -14.63
CA PRO A 173 9.47 -34.93 -14.24
C PRO A 173 10.09 -35.22 -12.86
N LYS A 174 11.28 -34.68 -12.60
CA LYS A 174 11.85 -34.62 -11.25
C LYS A 174 11.29 -33.40 -10.52
N ILE A 175 10.82 -33.59 -9.29
CA ILE A 175 10.34 -32.50 -8.42
C ILE A 175 11.52 -31.61 -8.02
N THR A 176 11.34 -30.30 -8.18
CA THR A 176 12.18 -29.22 -7.63
C THR A 176 11.26 -28.19 -6.98
N ASP A 177 11.60 -27.72 -5.77
CA ASP A 177 10.75 -26.80 -4.97
C ASP A 177 10.40 -25.55 -5.78
N ALA A 178 9.12 -25.34 -6.05
CA ALA A 178 8.65 -24.39 -7.07
C ALA A 178 8.82 -22.91 -6.64
N PHE A 179 9.01 -22.66 -5.35
CA PHE A 179 9.06 -21.32 -4.77
C PHE A 179 10.35 -21.08 -3.98
N LEU A 180 11.09 -20.04 -4.36
CA LEU A 180 12.19 -19.49 -3.56
C LEU A 180 11.67 -18.75 -2.32
N ARG A 181 10.46 -18.15 -2.42
CA ARG A 181 9.79 -17.50 -1.29
C ARG A 181 8.27 -17.66 -1.39
N LYS A 182 7.69 -18.35 -0.42
CA LYS A 182 6.23 -18.53 -0.25
C LYS A 182 5.64 -17.30 0.47
N LEU A 183 4.31 -17.19 0.55
CA LEU A 183 3.62 -16.07 1.22
C LEU A 183 3.91 -16.03 2.73
N ASP A 184 3.79 -14.84 3.32
CA ASP A 184 3.66 -14.70 4.78
C ASP A 184 2.32 -15.34 5.23
N SER A 185 2.24 -15.85 6.47
CA SER A 185 1.06 -16.62 6.92
C SER A 185 -0.23 -15.80 7.00
N ALA A 186 -0.12 -14.50 7.27
CA ALA A 186 -1.24 -13.57 7.27
C ALA A 186 -0.80 -12.14 6.94
N TYR A 187 -1.72 -11.38 6.35
CA TYR A 187 -1.60 -9.93 6.18
C TYR A 187 -2.86 -9.23 6.75
N SER A 188 -2.75 -7.95 7.12
CA SER A 188 -3.93 -7.15 7.49
C SER A 188 -3.91 -5.76 6.85
N VAL A 189 -5.09 -5.24 6.54
CA VAL A 189 -5.29 -3.98 5.83
C VAL A 189 -6.58 -3.30 6.30
N ASP A 190 -6.60 -1.97 6.32
CA ASP A 190 -7.82 -1.22 6.66
C ASP A 190 -8.75 -1.11 5.43
N LYS A 191 -10.06 -1.18 5.67
CA LYS A 191 -11.13 -0.98 4.68
C LYS A 191 -10.85 0.29 3.85
N GLY A 192 -10.91 0.15 2.52
CA GLY A 192 -10.61 1.20 1.55
C GLY A 192 -9.14 1.29 1.09
N LYS A 193 -8.16 0.72 1.82
CA LYS A 193 -6.74 0.71 1.41
C LYS A 193 -6.44 -0.40 0.38
N LYS A 194 -5.21 -0.44 -0.13
CA LYS A 194 -4.68 -1.55 -0.94
C LYS A 194 -3.69 -2.41 -0.15
N ILE A 195 -3.55 -3.67 -0.53
CA ILE A 195 -2.59 -4.63 0.04
C ILE A 195 -1.88 -5.38 -1.09
N GLN A 196 -0.66 -5.87 -0.84
CA GLN A 196 0.13 -6.64 -1.81
C GLN A 196 0.56 -7.98 -1.20
N LEU A 197 0.21 -9.07 -1.87
CA LEU A 197 0.63 -10.44 -1.55
C LEU A 197 1.75 -10.80 -2.54
N SER A 198 2.92 -11.29 -2.10
CA SER A 198 4.02 -11.53 -3.04
C SER A 198 4.88 -12.77 -2.74
N VAL A 199 5.22 -13.47 -3.82
CA VAL A 199 6.04 -14.70 -3.83
C VAL A 199 7.18 -14.60 -4.83
N GLU A 200 8.16 -15.48 -4.69
CA GLU A 200 9.31 -15.60 -5.60
C GLU A 200 9.44 -17.05 -6.06
N LEU A 201 9.56 -17.25 -7.38
CA LEU A 201 9.53 -18.56 -8.03
C LEU A 201 10.93 -19.08 -8.36
N ALA A 202 11.09 -20.41 -8.42
CA ALA A 202 12.35 -21.03 -8.82
C ALA A 202 12.62 -20.87 -10.33
N ASP A 203 11.59 -21.00 -11.19
CA ASP A 203 11.64 -20.57 -12.59
C ASP A 203 10.94 -19.21 -12.76
N PRO A 204 11.64 -18.16 -13.21
CA PRO A 204 11.05 -16.87 -13.57
C PRO A 204 9.97 -16.90 -14.67
N ASN A 205 9.77 -18.03 -15.37
CA ASN A 205 8.75 -18.19 -16.42
C ASN A 205 7.55 -19.03 -15.99
N ALA A 206 7.58 -19.65 -14.81
CA ALA A 206 6.54 -20.58 -14.38
C ALA A 206 5.14 -19.93 -14.30
N PRO A 207 4.07 -20.62 -14.76
CA PRO A 207 2.73 -20.09 -14.75
C PRO A 207 2.11 -20.15 -13.34
N LEU A 208 1.92 -18.98 -12.73
CA LEU A 208 1.28 -18.85 -11.41
C LEU A 208 -0.20 -18.49 -11.55
N LYS A 209 -1.04 -19.13 -10.72
CA LYS A 209 -2.44 -18.76 -10.47
C LYS A 209 -2.61 -18.18 -9.06
N TRP A 210 -3.51 -17.22 -8.92
CA TRP A 210 -4.01 -16.72 -7.63
C TRP A 210 -5.45 -17.17 -7.43
N LEU A 211 -5.80 -17.62 -6.22
CA LEU A 211 -7.17 -17.97 -5.84
C LEU A 211 -7.59 -17.21 -4.56
N LYS A 212 -8.90 -16.97 -4.43
CA LYS A 212 -9.54 -16.42 -3.22
C LYS A 212 -10.61 -17.42 -2.78
N ASN A 213 -10.51 -17.93 -1.56
CA ASN A 213 -11.38 -19.00 -1.04
C ASN A 213 -11.56 -20.18 -2.03
N GLY A 214 -10.48 -20.60 -2.69
CA GLY A 214 -10.47 -21.69 -3.67
C GLY A 214 -11.00 -21.35 -5.08
N GLN A 215 -11.37 -20.10 -5.38
CA GLN A 215 -11.77 -19.66 -6.72
C GLN A 215 -10.69 -18.83 -7.41
N GLU A 216 -10.35 -19.17 -8.65
CA GLU A 216 -9.31 -18.50 -9.45
C GLU A 216 -9.66 -17.02 -9.73
N ILE A 217 -8.80 -16.12 -9.26
CA ILE A 217 -8.92 -14.68 -9.42
C ILE A 217 -8.51 -14.30 -10.85
N LYS A 218 -9.25 -13.38 -11.48
CA LYS A 218 -8.90 -12.81 -12.79
C LYS A 218 -8.43 -11.36 -12.66
N PRO A 219 -7.51 -10.90 -13.54
CA PRO A 219 -7.05 -9.51 -13.55
C PRO A 219 -8.22 -8.53 -13.68
N SER A 220 -8.20 -7.46 -12.90
CA SER A 220 -9.23 -6.43 -12.86
C SER A 220 -8.73 -5.17 -12.14
N ALA A 221 -9.50 -4.08 -12.16
CA ALA A 221 -9.20 -2.91 -11.32
C ALA A 221 -9.13 -3.24 -9.81
N LYS A 222 -9.80 -4.33 -9.40
CA LYS A 222 -9.82 -4.85 -8.03
C LYS A 222 -8.58 -5.69 -7.70
N TYR A 223 -8.15 -6.54 -8.64
CA TYR A 223 -7.05 -7.49 -8.49
C TYR A 223 -6.03 -7.30 -9.63
N VAL A 224 -4.91 -6.65 -9.31
CA VAL A 224 -3.82 -6.38 -10.28
C VAL A 224 -2.70 -7.38 -10.06
N PHE A 225 -2.23 -8.03 -11.13
CA PHE A 225 -1.13 -8.99 -11.08
C PHE A 225 0.13 -8.36 -11.68
N GLU A 226 1.23 -8.38 -10.94
CA GLU A 226 2.54 -7.87 -11.37
C GLU A 226 3.55 -9.01 -11.42
N SER A 227 4.39 -9.05 -12.46
CA SER A 227 5.43 -10.06 -12.66
C SER A 227 6.75 -9.38 -12.99
N VAL A 228 7.76 -9.54 -12.14
CA VAL A 228 9.07 -8.87 -12.27
C VAL A 228 10.16 -9.89 -11.94
N GLY A 229 10.84 -10.41 -12.96
CA GLY A 229 11.81 -11.48 -12.80
C GLY A 229 11.20 -12.73 -12.16
N ASN A 230 11.82 -13.23 -11.10
CA ASN A 230 11.31 -14.34 -10.29
C ASN A 230 10.08 -13.97 -9.44
N LYS A 231 9.81 -12.69 -9.19
CA LYS A 231 8.74 -12.23 -8.30
C LYS A 231 7.38 -12.21 -8.99
N ARG A 232 6.34 -12.57 -8.23
CA ARG A 232 4.92 -12.41 -8.57
C ARG A 232 4.20 -11.69 -7.43
N THR A 233 3.39 -10.69 -7.75
CA THR A 233 2.63 -9.91 -6.77
C THR A 233 1.15 -9.84 -7.17
N LEU A 234 0.26 -10.06 -6.21
CA LEU A 234 -1.17 -9.74 -6.28
C LEU A 234 -1.43 -8.47 -5.46
N THR A 235 -1.75 -7.38 -6.13
CA THR A 235 -2.25 -6.14 -5.50
C THR A 235 -3.77 -6.18 -5.44
N ILE A 236 -4.34 -6.22 -4.23
CA ILE A 236 -5.79 -6.08 -4.00
C ILE A 236 -6.06 -4.60 -3.69
N ASN A 237 -6.84 -3.92 -4.53
CA ASN A 237 -7.17 -2.51 -4.37
C ASN A 237 -8.48 -2.32 -3.58
N LYS A 238 -8.61 -1.21 -2.83
CA LYS A 238 -9.83 -0.82 -2.10
C LYS A 238 -10.48 -1.99 -1.34
N CYS A 239 -9.73 -2.62 -0.44
CA CYS A 239 -10.15 -3.80 0.32
C CYS A 239 -11.44 -3.52 1.11
N ASN A 240 -12.35 -4.48 1.15
CA ASN A 240 -13.59 -4.42 1.92
C ASN A 240 -13.84 -5.76 2.64
N LEU A 241 -14.89 -5.86 3.46
CA LEU A 241 -15.16 -7.06 4.27
C LEU A 241 -15.32 -8.36 3.45
N SER A 242 -15.62 -8.30 2.15
CA SER A 242 -15.63 -9.50 1.29
C SER A 242 -14.23 -9.97 0.86
N ASP A 243 -13.20 -9.15 1.07
CA ASP A 243 -11.79 -9.51 0.86
C ASP A 243 -11.12 -10.10 2.11
N ASP A 244 -11.84 -10.14 3.24
CA ASP A 244 -11.47 -10.92 4.42
C ASP A 244 -11.63 -12.41 4.08
N ALA A 245 -10.51 -13.04 3.70
CA ALA A 245 -10.50 -14.31 2.97
C ALA A 245 -9.13 -15.00 3.00
N ALA A 246 -9.14 -16.31 2.75
CA ALA A 246 -7.92 -17.04 2.43
C ALA A 246 -7.55 -16.80 0.95
N TYR A 247 -6.29 -16.46 0.70
CA TYR A 247 -5.72 -16.34 -0.64
C TYR A 247 -4.66 -17.41 -0.85
N GLU A 248 -4.65 -17.98 -2.05
CA GLU A 248 -3.78 -19.08 -2.43
C GLU A 248 -2.97 -18.69 -3.67
N CYS A 249 -1.69 -19.08 -3.69
CA CYS A 249 -0.87 -19.08 -4.89
C CYS A 249 -0.63 -20.53 -5.33
N VAL A 250 -0.66 -20.80 -6.64
CA VAL A 250 -0.46 -22.15 -7.20
C VAL A 250 0.50 -22.07 -8.38
N VAL A 251 1.52 -22.92 -8.37
CA VAL A 251 2.50 -23.08 -9.45
C VAL A 251 2.71 -24.57 -9.67
N GLU A 252 2.37 -25.03 -10.88
CA GLU A 252 2.34 -26.46 -11.23
C GLU A 252 1.48 -27.27 -10.24
N GLU A 253 2.09 -28.17 -9.45
CA GLU A 253 1.41 -28.94 -8.40
C GLU A 253 1.58 -28.35 -6.98
N GLU A 254 2.47 -27.37 -6.81
CA GLU A 254 2.74 -26.75 -5.52
C GLU A 254 1.84 -25.54 -5.21
N LYS A 255 1.61 -25.33 -3.92
CA LYS A 255 0.63 -24.37 -3.36
C LYS A 255 1.24 -23.58 -2.21
N CYS A 256 0.86 -22.31 -2.09
CA CYS A 256 1.10 -21.49 -0.91
C CYS A 256 -0.16 -20.72 -0.51
N PHE A 257 -0.32 -20.38 0.77
CA PHE A 257 -1.54 -19.76 1.29
C PHE A 257 -1.25 -18.64 2.30
N THR A 258 -2.18 -17.70 2.42
CA THR A 258 -2.21 -16.63 3.43
C THR A 258 -3.66 -16.28 3.77
N GLU A 259 -3.92 -15.81 4.99
CA GLU A 259 -5.17 -15.10 5.31
C GLU A 259 -4.99 -13.58 5.18
N VAL A 260 -5.94 -12.88 4.58
CA VAL A 260 -5.97 -11.40 4.54
C VAL A 260 -7.11 -10.94 5.42
N PHE A 261 -6.78 -10.15 6.45
CA PHE A 261 -7.77 -9.57 7.36
C PHE A 261 -8.10 -8.12 6.99
N VAL A 262 -9.38 -7.80 6.88
CA VAL A 262 -9.85 -6.43 6.55
C VAL A 262 -10.46 -5.76 7.78
N LYS A 263 -9.72 -4.83 8.36
CA LYS A 263 -10.12 -4.06 9.53
C LYS A 263 -11.00 -2.89 9.10
N GLU A 264 -12.19 -2.74 9.67
CA GLU A 264 -12.90 -1.46 9.53
C GLU A 264 -12.18 -0.40 10.37
N PRO A 265 -11.84 0.77 9.80
CA PRO A 265 -11.28 1.86 10.60
C PRO A 265 -12.36 2.40 11.55
N PRO A 266 -11.97 2.85 12.76
CA PRO A 266 -12.89 3.61 13.61
C PRO A 266 -13.35 4.87 12.87
N ILE A 267 -14.62 5.22 13.00
CA ILE A 267 -15.18 6.46 12.44
C ILE A 267 -14.67 7.60 13.31
N THR A 268 -13.55 8.21 12.92
CA THR A 268 -13.00 9.38 13.61
C THR A 268 -13.76 10.63 13.22
N ILE A 269 -13.96 11.53 14.18
CA ILE A 269 -14.39 12.91 13.95
C ILE A 269 -13.23 13.65 13.24
N THR A 270 -13.54 14.38 12.17
CA THR A 270 -12.55 15.08 11.31
C THR A 270 -12.61 16.60 11.41
N LYS A 271 -13.78 17.14 11.77
CA LYS A 271 -13.96 18.50 12.29
C LYS A 271 -14.65 18.34 13.63
N LEU A 272 -14.04 18.82 14.71
CA LEU A 272 -14.65 18.83 16.04
C LEU A 272 -15.85 19.78 16.08
N LEU A 273 -16.63 19.70 17.16
CA LEU A 273 -17.54 20.78 17.52
C LEU A 273 -16.73 22.01 17.97
N ASP A 274 -17.24 23.18 17.63
CA ASP A 274 -16.73 24.49 18.07
C ASP A 274 -17.69 25.04 19.15
N ASP A 275 -17.18 25.70 20.20
CA ASP A 275 -18.01 26.31 21.26
C ASP A 275 -18.82 27.50 20.70
N VAL A 276 -20.10 27.61 21.07
CA VAL A 276 -21.02 28.62 20.50
C VAL A 276 -21.48 29.59 21.59
N HIS A 277 -21.33 30.88 21.29
CA HIS A 277 -21.82 31.99 22.10
C HIS A 277 -22.90 32.71 21.28
N THR A 278 -24.06 32.97 21.86
CA THR A 278 -25.21 33.59 21.18
C THR A 278 -25.99 34.51 22.12
N VAL A 279 -26.93 35.30 21.59
CA VAL A 279 -27.94 35.98 22.42
C VAL A 279 -29.27 35.23 22.43
N VAL A 280 -30.11 35.48 23.44
CA VAL A 280 -31.46 34.89 23.56
C VAL A 280 -32.29 35.13 22.29
N GLY A 281 -32.93 34.07 21.79
CA GLY A 281 -33.83 34.08 20.63
C GLY A 281 -33.16 33.83 19.27
N GLU A 282 -31.83 33.86 19.19
CA GLU A 282 -31.10 33.57 17.94
C GLU A 282 -30.95 32.06 17.67
N LYS A 283 -30.59 31.72 16.42
CA LYS A 283 -30.49 30.33 15.93
C LYS A 283 -29.06 29.78 16.06
N VAL A 284 -28.92 28.64 16.74
CA VAL A 284 -27.65 27.93 16.95
C VAL A 284 -27.52 26.71 16.03
N GLU A 285 -26.34 26.48 15.45
CA GLU A 285 -26.00 25.25 14.72
C GLU A 285 -24.65 24.66 15.20
N PHE A 286 -24.69 23.47 15.79
CA PHE A 286 -23.50 22.67 16.11
C PHE A 286 -23.20 21.73 14.94
N GLU A 287 -22.07 21.94 14.24
CA GLU A 287 -21.63 21.14 13.09
C GLU A 287 -20.38 20.30 13.43
N VAL A 288 -20.49 18.98 13.21
CA VAL A 288 -19.36 18.03 13.26
C VAL A 288 -19.17 17.37 11.88
N GLU A 289 -17.92 17.07 11.51
CA GLU A 289 -17.62 16.19 10.36
C GLU A 289 -17.05 14.86 10.82
N VAL A 290 -17.38 13.77 10.10
CA VAL A 290 -16.86 12.42 10.36
C VAL A 290 -16.18 11.79 9.15
N SER A 291 -15.25 10.88 9.42
CA SER A 291 -14.36 10.29 8.39
C SER A 291 -15.07 9.48 7.29
N GLU A 292 -16.16 8.75 7.60
CA GLU A 292 -16.94 7.95 6.65
C GLU A 292 -18.30 8.62 6.36
N GLU A 293 -18.60 8.84 5.08
CA GLU A 293 -19.89 9.40 4.64
C GLU A 293 -21.02 8.42 4.95
N GLY A 294 -22.17 8.94 5.38
CA GLY A 294 -23.32 8.09 5.74
C GLY A 294 -23.22 7.42 7.11
N ALA A 295 -22.14 7.62 7.87
CA ALA A 295 -22.01 7.21 9.28
C ALA A 295 -23.16 7.69 10.18
N ASN A 296 -23.37 7.04 11.32
CA ASN A 296 -24.33 7.48 12.33
C ASN A 296 -23.57 8.03 13.55
N VAL A 297 -24.09 9.12 14.10
CA VAL A 297 -23.54 9.80 15.29
C VAL A 297 -24.65 9.96 16.31
N LYS A 298 -24.32 9.91 17.60
CA LYS A 298 -25.26 10.10 18.71
C LYS A 298 -24.99 11.45 19.38
N TRP A 299 -26.03 12.27 19.53
CA TRP A 299 -25.95 13.57 20.21
C TRP A 299 -26.44 13.46 21.66
N MET A 300 -25.82 14.16 22.60
CA MET A 300 -26.30 14.30 23.98
C MET A 300 -26.14 15.73 24.49
N LYS A 301 -27.02 16.16 25.41
CA LYS A 301 -26.86 17.37 26.24
C LYS A 301 -27.02 16.94 27.70
N ASP A 302 -26.13 17.39 28.58
CA ASP A 302 -26.21 17.15 30.03
C ASP A 302 -26.42 15.67 30.42
N GLY A 303 -25.86 14.74 29.63
CA GLY A 303 -25.98 13.29 29.82
C GLY A 303 -27.25 12.64 29.22
N VAL A 304 -28.21 13.43 28.71
CA VAL A 304 -29.43 12.94 28.05
C VAL A 304 -29.20 12.83 26.54
N GLU A 305 -29.60 11.70 25.94
CA GLU A 305 -29.55 11.53 24.48
C GLU A 305 -30.59 12.39 23.77
N LEU A 306 -30.12 13.25 22.86
CA LEU A 306 -30.96 14.06 21.99
C LEU A 306 -31.30 13.23 20.73
N ASN A 307 -32.54 12.79 20.63
CA ASN A 307 -33.08 12.07 19.47
C ASN A 307 -34.49 12.59 19.12
N ARG A 308 -35.11 12.07 18.05
CA ARG A 308 -36.42 12.56 17.58
C ARG A 308 -37.59 12.33 18.55
N GLU A 309 -37.43 11.47 19.54
CA GLU A 309 -38.46 11.11 20.52
C GLU A 309 -38.25 11.85 21.85
N THR A 310 -37.00 12.13 22.24
CA THR A 310 -36.65 12.88 23.46
C THR A 310 -36.62 14.39 23.28
N ALA A 311 -36.34 14.90 22.08
CA ALA A 311 -35.93 16.29 21.85
C ALA A 311 -37.04 17.25 21.38
N GLY A 312 -38.27 16.76 21.19
CA GLY A 312 -39.43 17.56 20.80
C GLY A 312 -39.25 18.31 19.47
N SER A 313 -39.83 19.52 19.36
CA SER A 313 -39.70 20.41 18.20
C SER A 313 -38.52 21.39 18.30
N LYS A 314 -37.89 21.54 19.47
CA LYS A 314 -36.84 22.54 19.73
C LYS A 314 -35.57 22.25 18.92
N TYR A 315 -35.15 20.98 18.92
CA TYR A 315 -33.92 20.50 18.30
C TYR A 315 -34.17 19.81 16.94
N ARG A 316 -33.43 20.21 15.91
CA ARG A 316 -33.51 19.63 14.55
C ARG A 316 -32.16 19.09 14.09
N PHE A 317 -32.12 17.80 13.75
CA PHE A 317 -30.94 17.13 13.20
C PHE A 317 -30.93 17.17 11.67
N LYS A 318 -29.79 17.55 11.08
CA LYS A 318 -29.51 17.50 9.64
C LYS A 318 -28.26 16.65 9.39
N LYS A 319 -28.22 15.93 8.27
CA LYS A 319 -27.09 15.13 7.79
C LYS A 319 -26.85 15.47 6.33
N ASP A 320 -25.60 15.74 5.97
CA ASP A 320 -25.19 16.22 4.65
C ASP A 320 -23.83 15.59 4.28
N GLY A 321 -23.88 14.42 3.63
CA GLY A 321 -22.71 13.58 3.34
C GLY A 321 -21.98 13.12 4.61
N LYS A 322 -20.85 13.78 4.90
CA LYS A 322 -20.02 13.59 6.11
C LYS A 322 -20.37 14.51 7.28
N ARG A 323 -21.20 15.53 7.03
CA ARG A 323 -21.51 16.59 8.00
C ARG A 323 -22.76 16.23 8.78
N HIS A 324 -22.72 16.39 10.08
CA HIS A 324 -23.84 16.19 10.98
C HIS A 324 -24.05 17.48 11.76
N ILE A 325 -25.28 17.99 11.73
CA ILE A 325 -25.62 19.29 12.30
C ILE A 325 -26.81 19.13 13.26
N LEU A 326 -26.62 19.59 14.50
CA LEU A 326 -27.68 19.81 15.47
C LEU A 326 -28.06 21.29 15.44
N ILE A 327 -29.35 21.58 15.26
CA ILE A 327 -29.87 22.95 15.11
C ILE A 327 -30.86 23.26 16.22
N ILE A 328 -30.66 24.37 16.92
CA ILE A 328 -31.62 24.98 17.85
C ILE A 328 -32.20 26.21 17.14
N ASN A 329 -33.53 26.31 17.01
CA ASN A 329 -34.12 27.36 16.19
C ASN A 329 -34.17 28.73 16.88
N GLU A 330 -34.40 28.73 18.19
CA GLU A 330 -34.48 29.90 19.07
C GLU A 330 -33.81 29.49 20.39
N ALA A 331 -32.64 30.05 20.71
CA ALA A 331 -31.89 29.70 21.90
C ALA A 331 -32.47 30.37 23.17
N THR A 332 -32.65 29.60 24.24
CA THR A 332 -33.03 30.10 25.57
C THR A 332 -31.94 29.82 26.59
N THR A 333 -32.00 30.45 27.76
CA THR A 333 -31.07 30.18 28.88
C THR A 333 -31.15 28.73 29.41
N GLU A 334 -32.17 27.97 29.04
CA GLU A 334 -32.30 26.52 29.30
C GLU A 334 -31.42 25.66 28.36
N ASP A 335 -31.05 26.20 27.19
CA ASP A 335 -30.17 25.52 26.22
C ASP A 335 -28.69 25.62 26.61
N ILE A 336 -28.32 26.51 27.54
CA ILE A 336 -26.96 26.62 28.08
C ILE A 336 -26.47 25.26 28.59
N GLY A 337 -25.22 24.91 28.30
CA GLY A 337 -24.57 23.68 28.79
C GLY A 337 -23.75 22.95 27.73
N MET A 338 -23.32 21.73 28.07
CA MET A 338 -22.38 20.95 27.26
C MET A 338 -23.11 19.99 26.31
N TYR A 339 -22.94 20.23 25.01
CA TYR A 339 -23.37 19.36 23.94
C TYR A 339 -22.24 18.40 23.55
N TYR A 340 -22.58 17.13 23.34
CA TYR A 340 -21.66 16.06 22.96
C TYR A 340 -22.12 15.35 21.70
N VAL A 341 -21.18 14.88 20.89
CA VAL A 341 -21.43 13.99 19.75
C VAL A 341 -20.47 12.80 19.75
N PHE A 342 -21.03 11.61 19.64
CA PHE A 342 -20.32 10.34 19.80
C PHE A 342 -20.31 9.53 18.49
N THR A 343 -19.18 8.86 18.27
CA THR A 343 -18.93 7.89 17.19
C THR A 343 -18.30 6.62 17.77
N ASN A 344 -18.14 5.56 16.97
CA ASN A 344 -17.37 4.38 17.41
C ASN A 344 -15.83 4.61 17.41
N GLY A 345 -15.36 5.80 17.00
CA GLY A 345 -13.95 6.16 16.93
C GLY A 345 -13.54 7.34 17.82
N GLY A 346 -14.45 7.87 18.64
CA GLY A 346 -14.21 9.01 19.53
C GLY A 346 -15.46 9.86 19.76
N GLU A 347 -15.28 10.90 20.58
CA GLU A 347 -16.29 11.90 20.90
C GLU A 347 -15.77 13.32 20.61
N SER A 348 -16.68 14.26 20.49
CA SER A 348 -16.40 15.69 20.52
C SER A 348 -17.47 16.38 21.35
N LYS A 349 -17.12 17.51 21.96
CA LYS A 349 -18.03 18.31 22.79
C LYS A 349 -17.87 19.78 22.46
N ALA A 350 -18.90 20.56 22.76
CA ALA A 350 -18.87 22.02 22.75
C ALA A 350 -19.85 22.58 23.78
N GLU A 351 -19.54 23.75 24.32
CA GLU A 351 -20.38 24.52 25.23
C GLU A 351 -21.31 25.46 24.45
N LEU A 352 -22.51 25.70 25.00
CA LEU A 352 -23.41 26.76 24.55
C LEU A 352 -23.52 27.83 25.65
N GLU A 353 -23.11 29.05 25.35
CA GLU A 353 -23.37 30.24 26.16
C GLU A 353 -24.45 31.11 25.51
N VAL A 354 -25.36 31.66 26.32
CA VAL A 354 -26.50 32.48 25.86
C VAL A 354 -26.57 33.76 26.70
N GLU A 355 -26.32 34.91 26.08
CA GLU A 355 -26.30 36.23 26.72
C GLU A 355 -27.60 37.03 26.52
N ASP A 356 -27.84 37.99 27.42
CA ASP A 356 -28.88 39.01 27.26
C ASP A 356 -28.44 40.13 26.28
N LYS A 357 -29.42 40.82 25.68
CA LYS A 357 -29.18 41.73 24.54
C LYS A 357 -29.00 43.19 24.98
N GLU A 358 -27.76 43.67 25.02
CA GLU A 358 -27.42 45.06 25.38
C GLU A 358 -27.70 46.11 24.28
N LEU A 359 -27.83 47.38 24.70
CA LEU A 359 -27.96 48.56 23.83
C LEU A 359 -26.60 49.25 23.64
N GLN A 360 -26.14 49.37 22.39
CA GLN A 360 -24.83 49.93 22.04
C GLN A 360 -24.96 51.39 21.58
N VAL A 361 -23.94 52.21 21.88
CA VAL A 361 -23.81 53.58 21.35
C VAL A 361 -23.16 53.52 19.96
N LEU A 362 -23.87 54.02 18.95
CA LEU A 362 -23.34 54.13 17.58
C LEU A 362 -22.72 55.51 17.30
N GLN A 363 -23.26 56.56 17.91
CA GLN A 363 -22.69 57.91 17.88
C GLN A 363 -22.96 58.65 19.20
N SER A 364 -21.91 59.17 19.85
CA SER A 364 -22.03 60.05 21.02
C SER A 364 -22.24 61.52 20.61
N ILE A 365 -22.75 62.33 21.53
CA ILE A 365 -22.70 63.80 21.42
C ILE A 365 -21.27 64.33 21.67
N ALA A 366 -21.00 65.57 21.26
CA ALA A 366 -19.67 66.20 21.29
C ALA A 366 -19.74 67.73 21.51
N ASP A 367 -18.64 68.29 22.01
CA ASP A 367 -18.49 69.71 22.40
C ASP A 367 -18.55 70.69 21.22
N LEU A 368 -18.97 71.92 21.52
CA LEU A 368 -19.15 73.03 20.58
C LEU A 368 -18.47 74.32 21.09
N THR A 369 -18.35 75.32 20.23
CA THR A 369 -17.80 76.66 20.54
C THR A 369 -18.33 77.62 19.48
N VAL A 370 -19.01 78.68 19.90
CA VAL A 370 -19.84 79.52 19.02
C VAL A 370 -19.80 80.98 19.42
N LYS A 371 -20.06 81.87 18.46
CA LYS A 371 -20.22 83.30 18.67
C LYS A 371 -21.68 83.63 18.97
N ALA A 372 -21.94 84.85 19.45
CA ALA A 372 -23.29 85.28 19.78
C ALA A 372 -24.21 85.24 18.54
N ALA A 373 -25.45 84.76 18.74
CA ALA A 373 -26.49 84.57 17.71
C ALA A 373 -26.25 83.47 16.66
N GLU A 374 -25.30 82.54 16.88
CA GLU A 374 -25.18 81.30 16.09
C GLU A 374 -26.14 80.19 16.61
N GLN A 375 -26.25 79.04 15.92
CA GLN A 375 -27.09 77.89 16.32
C GLN A 375 -26.22 76.77 16.89
N ALA A 376 -26.66 76.08 17.95
CA ALA A 376 -26.02 74.88 18.49
C ALA A 376 -26.88 73.62 18.30
N VAL A 377 -26.24 72.48 18.05
CA VAL A 377 -26.92 71.20 17.73
C VAL A 377 -26.16 70.01 18.32
N PHE A 378 -26.82 69.22 19.17
CA PHE A 378 -26.32 67.95 19.68
C PHE A 378 -27.08 66.78 19.03
N LYS A 379 -26.37 65.69 18.69
CA LYS A 379 -26.94 64.51 18.00
C LYS A 379 -26.21 63.24 18.42
N CYS A 380 -26.95 62.17 18.73
CA CYS A 380 -26.43 60.84 19.05
C CYS A 380 -27.22 59.74 18.33
N GLU A 381 -26.65 58.53 18.31
CA GLU A 381 -27.29 57.32 17.75
C GLU A 381 -27.04 56.09 18.63
N VAL A 382 -28.05 55.21 18.75
CA VAL A 382 -28.02 53.96 19.54
C VAL A 382 -28.47 52.75 18.69
N SER A 383 -28.17 51.52 19.13
CA SER A 383 -28.34 50.33 18.27
C SER A 383 -29.78 49.88 18.02
N ASP A 384 -30.69 50.06 18.97
CA ASP A 384 -32.13 49.80 18.79
C ASP A 384 -32.84 51.08 18.29
N GLU A 385 -33.69 50.92 17.29
CA GLU A 385 -34.44 51.99 16.60
C GLU A 385 -35.79 52.33 17.25
N LYS A 386 -36.13 51.67 18.37
CA LYS A 386 -37.40 51.83 19.10
C LYS A 386 -37.24 52.51 20.47
N VAL A 387 -36.01 52.64 20.95
CA VAL A 387 -35.69 53.23 22.26
C VAL A 387 -35.92 54.74 22.22
N THR A 388 -36.56 55.30 23.23
CA THR A 388 -36.75 56.76 23.40
C THR A 388 -35.79 57.31 24.45
N GLY A 389 -35.83 58.60 24.76
CA GLY A 389 -35.01 59.17 25.84
C GLY A 389 -35.19 60.66 26.07
N LYS A 390 -34.59 61.14 27.17
CA LYS A 390 -34.67 62.52 27.70
C LYS A 390 -33.35 63.27 27.54
N TRP A 391 -33.44 64.61 27.51
CA TRP A 391 -32.29 65.52 27.46
C TRP A 391 -32.23 66.40 28.71
N PHE A 392 -31.02 66.73 29.14
CA PHE A 392 -30.72 67.53 30.33
C PHE A 392 -29.68 68.62 30.03
N LYS A 393 -29.71 69.74 30.74
CA LYS A 393 -28.68 70.79 30.78
C LYS A 393 -28.30 71.04 32.23
N ASP A 394 -27.01 70.98 32.55
CA ASP A 394 -26.44 71.18 33.89
C ASP A 394 -27.18 70.36 34.99
N GLY A 395 -27.66 69.17 34.61
CA GLY A 395 -28.44 68.25 35.45
C GLY A 395 -29.97 68.43 35.47
N VAL A 396 -30.52 69.45 34.80
CA VAL A 396 -31.97 69.77 34.77
C VAL A 396 -32.60 69.34 33.44
N GLU A 397 -33.78 68.71 33.47
CA GLU A 397 -34.46 68.23 32.25
C GLU A 397 -34.82 69.38 31.30
N VAL A 398 -34.45 69.25 30.03
CA VAL A 398 -34.65 70.26 28.98
C VAL A 398 -36.04 70.08 28.37
N LEU A 399 -36.91 71.07 28.59
CA LEU A 399 -38.25 71.11 28.01
C LEU A 399 -38.25 71.83 26.64
N PRO A 400 -39.14 71.44 25.69
CA PRO A 400 -39.25 72.12 24.40
C PRO A 400 -39.66 73.59 24.54
N SER A 401 -39.15 74.44 23.65
CA SER A 401 -39.53 75.87 23.54
C SER A 401 -39.27 76.40 22.14
N ASP A 402 -39.67 77.64 21.84
CA ASP A 402 -39.48 78.25 20.50
C ASP A 402 -38.00 78.24 20.04
N ARG A 403 -37.07 78.31 21.00
CA ARG A 403 -35.61 78.21 20.79
C ARG A 403 -35.05 76.79 20.89
N ILE A 404 -35.76 75.83 21.50
CA ILE A 404 -35.21 74.50 21.84
C ILE A 404 -36.09 73.38 21.27
N LYS A 405 -35.54 72.61 20.33
CA LYS A 405 -36.26 71.58 19.56
C LYS A 405 -35.58 70.21 19.73
N MET A 406 -36.38 69.19 20.03
CA MET A 406 -35.92 67.79 20.10
C MET A 406 -36.61 66.94 19.05
N THR A 407 -35.87 65.99 18.47
CA THR A 407 -36.38 65.04 17.47
C THR A 407 -35.78 63.65 17.66
N HIS A 408 -36.56 62.62 17.31
CA HIS A 408 -36.20 61.21 17.34
C HIS A 408 -36.67 60.56 16.03
N ILE A 409 -35.77 59.91 15.29
CA ILE A 409 -36.07 59.22 14.03
C ILE A 409 -35.20 57.96 13.94
N GLY A 410 -35.81 56.78 14.06
CA GLY A 410 -35.11 55.49 14.04
C GLY A 410 -34.05 55.43 15.12
N ARG A 411 -32.77 55.24 14.74
CA ARG A 411 -31.66 55.20 15.70
C ARG A 411 -31.18 56.57 16.19
N THR A 412 -31.66 57.68 15.61
CA THR A 412 -31.11 59.02 15.85
C THR A 412 -31.92 59.84 16.85
N HIS A 413 -31.25 60.41 17.86
CA HIS A 413 -31.80 61.46 18.73
C HIS A 413 -31.04 62.77 18.52
N LYS A 414 -31.76 63.90 18.58
CA LYS A 414 -31.20 65.23 18.30
C LYS A 414 -31.84 66.33 19.13
N LEU A 415 -31.02 67.24 19.66
CA LEU A 415 -31.37 68.47 20.36
C LEU A 415 -30.79 69.67 19.59
N MET A 416 -31.56 70.75 19.45
CA MET A 416 -31.20 71.95 18.68
C MET A 416 -31.57 73.21 19.46
N ILE A 417 -30.68 74.21 19.47
CA ILE A 417 -30.79 75.47 20.21
C ILE A 417 -30.53 76.64 19.26
N ASP A 418 -31.53 77.51 19.10
CA ASP A 418 -31.48 78.69 18.23
C ASP A 418 -31.09 79.98 19.00
N ASP A 419 -30.41 80.91 18.31
CA ASP A 419 -30.00 82.22 18.85
C ASP A 419 -29.15 82.11 20.13
N VAL A 420 -27.97 81.47 20.04
CA VAL A 420 -27.12 81.17 21.20
C VAL A 420 -26.57 82.42 21.88
N LYS A 421 -26.72 82.45 23.21
CA LYS A 421 -26.31 83.52 24.12
C LYS A 421 -25.25 83.00 25.10
N PRO A 422 -24.47 83.88 25.73
CA PRO A 422 -23.50 83.49 26.76
C PRO A 422 -24.08 82.67 27.93
N SER A 423 -25.40 82.76 28.17
CA SER A 423 -26.13 81.99 29.19
C SER A 423 -26.46 80.55 28.79
N ASP A 424 -26.41 80.21 27.50
CA ASP A 424 -26.72 78.85 27.04
C ASP A 424 -25.48 77.93 27.12
N ALA A 425 -24.30 78.48 27.41
CA ALA A 425 -23.11 77.71 27.80
C ALA A 425 -23.41 76.83 29.03
N GLY A 426 -22.88 75.61 29.04
CA GLY A 426 -23.16 74.59 30.06
C GLY A 426 -22.90 73.18 29.51
N ASP A 427 -23.18 72.17 30.34
CA ASP A 427 -23.05 70.76 30.00
C ASP A 427 -24.42 70.15 29.66
N TYR A 428 -24.54 69.48 28.52
CA TYR A 428 -25.77 68.84 28.04
C TYR A 428 -25.64 67.32 28.06
N THR A 429 -26.70 66.60 28.46
CA THR A 429 -26.72 65.14 28.58
C THR A 429 -27.96 64.50 27.92
N PHE A 430 -27.80 63.34 27.29
CA PHE A 430 -28.91 62.47 26.83
C PHE A 430 -28.95 61.16 27.65
N VAL A 431 -30.17 60.69 27.96
CA VAL A 431 -30.43 59.44 28.69
C VAL A 431 -31.55 58.65 27.98
N PRO A 432 -31.27 57.46 27.42
CA PRO A 432 -32.30 56.58 26.85
C PRO A 432 -33.17 55.91 27.90
N ASP A 433 -34.47 55.76 27.61
CA ASP A 433 -35.46 55.18 28.52
C ASP A 433 -35.22 53.67 28.69
N GLY A 434 -35.15 53.21 29.94
CA GLY A 434 -35.02 51.79 30.30
C GLY A 434 -33.59 51.24 30.40
N TYR A 435 -32.56 52.04 30.10
CA TYR A 435 -31.15 51.62 30.15
C TYR A 435 -30.33 52.51 31.09
N ALA A 436 -29.28 51.96 31.71
CA ALA A 436 -28.40 52.68 32.64
C ALA A 436 -27.35 53.59 31.95
N LEU A 437 -27.58 53.94 30.68
CA LEU A 437 -26.64 54.61 29.79
C LEU A 437 -26.84 56.14 29.80
N SER A 438 -25.78 56.93 29.57
CA SER A 438 -25.89 58.39 29.36
C SER A 438 -24.72 58.95 28.54
N LEU A 439 -24.91 60.11 27.88
CA LEU A 439 -23.95 60.74 26.94
C LEU A 439 -23.90 62.27 27.18
N SER A 440 -22.73 62.93 27.25
CA SER A 440 -22.58 64.35 27.68
C SER A 440 -21.64 65.24 26.82
N ALA A 441 -21.86 66.57 26.73
CA ALA A 441 -21.04 67.57 25.96
C ALA A 441 -21.22 69.08 26.33
N LYS A 442 -20.32 70.01 25.90
CA LYS A 442 -20.15 71.44 26.34
C LYS A 442 -20.12 72.55 25.23
N LEU A 443 -19.99 73.86 25.57
CA LEU A 443 -20.11 75.06 24.67
C LEU A 443 -19.28 76.35 25.10
N ASN A 444 -18.44 77.00 24.24
CA ASN A 444 -17.41 78.08 24.62
C ASN A 444 -17.12 79.30 23.62
N PHE A 445 -16.01 80.11 23.80
CA PHE A 445 -15.63 81.41 23.09
C PHE A 445 -14.10 81.88 23.19
N LEU A 446 -13.46 82.71 22.28
CA LEU A 446 -12.04 83.29 22.36
C LEU A 446 -11.59 84.42 21.31
N GLU A 447 -10.63 85.36 21.59
CA GLU A 447 -9.86 86.27 20.63
C GLU A 447 -8.54 87.00 21.19
N ILE A 448 -7.57 87.56 20.37
CA ILE A 448 -6.25 88.27 20.78
C ILE A 448 -5.48 89.13 19.68
N LYS A 449 -4.46 90.00 20.01
CA LYS A 449 -3.58 90.85 19.09
C LYS A 449 -2.26 91.51 19.68
N ILE A 450 -1.18 91.86 18.91
CA ILE A 450 0.08 92.66 19.29
C ILE A 450 0.95 93.25 18.10
N ASP A 451 2.05 94.05 18.34
CA ASP A 451 3.00 94.72 17.37
C ASP A 451 4.41 95.21 17.96
N TYR A 452 5.51 95.47 17.17
CA TYR A 452 6.85 96.06 17.58
C TYR A 452 7.94 96.37 16.45
N VAL A 453 8.94 97.30 16.63
CA VAL A 453 10.12 97.56 15.70
C VAL A 453 11.39 98.34 16.26
N PRO A 454 12.66 97.96 15.91
CA PRO A 454 13.91 98.80 16.09
C PRO A 454 15.12 98.63 15.07
N ARG A 455 16.13 99.57 14.98
CA ARG A 455 17.45 99.41 14.26
C ARG A 455 18.52 100.53 14.48
N GLN A 456 19.86 100.23 14.58
CA GLN A 456 21.00 101.18 14.38
C GLN A 456 22.41 100.50 14.23
N ASP A 457 23.47 101.20 13.76
CA ASP A 457 24.83 100.65 13.44
C ASP A 457 26.04 101.61 13.57
N PRO A 458 27.25 101.10 13.93
CA PRO A 458 28.58 101.69 13.61
C PRO A 458 29.45 100.73 12.71
N PRO A 459 30.81 100.77 12.60
CA PRO A 459 31.61 100.01 11.59
C PRO A 459 31.98 98.56 12.00
N LYS A 460 32.10 97.62 11.03
CA LYS A 460 31.92 96.16 11.29
C LYS A 460 32.56 95.21 10.26
N ILE A 461 33.00 94.04 10.73
CA ILE A 461 33.22 92.82 9.92
C ILE A 461 31.88 92.12 9.71
N HIS A 462 31.50 91.91 8.45
CA HIS A 462 30.30 91.18 8.06
C HIS A 462 30.69 89.75 7.67
N LEU A 463 30.71 88.87 8.67
CA LEU A 463 30.60 87.46 8.40
C LEU A 463 29.15 87.14 8.05
N ASP A 464 28.96 86.44 6.94
CA ASP A 464 27.68 85.88 6.59
C ASP A 464 27.32 84.76 7.56
N THR A 465 26.58 85.12 8.61
CA THR A 465 26.09 84.21 9.64
C THR A 465 24.97 83.28 9.15
N SER A 466 24.55 83.37 7.88
CA SER A 466 23.75 82.32 7.25
C SER A 466 24.60 81.09 6.86
N ALA A 467 25.91 81.29 6.60
CA ALA A 467 26.84 80.23 6.22
C ALA A 467 27.61 79.63 7.42
N THR A 468 27.69 80.32 8.55
CA THR A 468 28.43 79.85 9.75
C THR A 468 27.51 79.66 10.97
N GLY A 469 27.45 78.44 11.49
CA GLY A 469 26.73 78.14 12.74
C GLY A 469 27.23 78.98 13.93
N SER A 470 26.36 79.20 14.92
CA SER A 470 26.32 80.32 15.90
C SER A 470 27.50 80.52 16.87
N LYS A 471 28.71 80.07 16.53
CA LYS A 471 29.97 80.26 17.29
C LYS A 471 31.17 80.43 16.34
N ASN A 472 31.02 81.19 15.24
CA ASN A 472 32.08 81.47 14.26
C ASN A 472 32.85 80.21 13.81
N THR A 473 32.16 79.08 13.69
CA THR A 473 32.78 77.77 13.46
C THR A 473 32.46 77.30 12.05
N ILE A 474 33.51 76.96 11.30
CA ILE A 474 33.43 76.56 9.89
C ILE A 474 33.86 75.11 9.78
N THR A 475 32.97 74.26 9.29
CA THR A 475 33.16 72.81 9.25
C THR A 475 33.45 72.36 7.83
N VAL A 476 34.57 71.68 7.60
CA VAL A 476 34.99 71.15 6.29
C VAL A 476 35.26 69.66 6.38
N VAL A 477 34.84 68.91 5.35
CA VAL A 477 35.11 67.47 5.26
C VAL A 477 36.56 67.24 4.87
N ALA A 478 37.23 66.26 5.48
CA ALA A 478 38.61 65.91 5.16
C ALA A 478 38.81 65.67 3.64
N GLY A 479 39.91 66.21 3.10
CA GLY A 479 40.22 66.18 1.67
C GLY A 479 39.51 67.23 0.81
N ASN A 480 38.44 67.87 1.29
CA ASN A 480 37.79 68.97 0.56
C ASN A 480 38.54 70.31 0.74
N LYS A 481 38.29 71.25 -0.18
CA LYS A 481 38.85 72.61 -0.15
C LYS A 481 38.24 73.45 0.98
N LEU A 482 39.09 74.12 1.75
CA LEU A 482 38.70 75.14 2.73
C LEU A 482 38.76 76.52 2.06
N ARG A 483 37.69 77.32 2.21
CA ARG A 483 37.65 78.73 1.76
C ARG A 483 36.90 79.57 2.79
N LEU A 484 37.48 80.72 3.12
CA LEU A 484 36.99 81.69 4.10
C LEU A 484 36.85 83.03 3.38
N ASP A 485 35.62 83.41 3.02
CA ASP A 485 35.30 84.71 2.44
C ASP A 485 34.57 85.56 3.48
N VAL A 486 34.99 86.81 3.68
CA VAL A 486 34.52 87.69 4.76
C VAL A 486 34.29 89.11 4.22
N GLU A 487 33.09 89.64 4.39
CA GLU A 487 32.76 91.02 4.00
C GLU A 487 33.08 92.03 5.10
N ILE A 488 33.27 93.30 4.71
CA ILE A 488 33.66 94.40 5.63
C ILE A 488 32.90 95.67 5.25
N THR A 489 32.36 96.39 6.24
CA THR A 489 31.75 97.70 6.02
C THR A 489 32.04 98.69 7.16
N GLY A 490 31.65 99.93 6.94
CA GLY A 490 31.78 101.01 7.90
C GLY A 490 31.68 102.34 7.17
N GLU A 491 31.12 103.33 7.84
CA GLU A 491 31.20 104.73 7.43
C GLU A 491 32.21 105.40 8.37
N PRO A 492 33.48 105.66 7.97
CA PRO A 492 34.14 105.33 6.69
C PRO A 492 34.67 103.87 6.58
N ALA A 493 35.14 103.46 5.39
CA ALA A 493 35.55 102.07 5.13
C ALA A 493 36.89 101.62 5.80
N PRO A 494 37.05 100.34 6.17
CA PRO A 494 38.21 99.85 6.95
C PRO A 494 39.33 99.11 6.17
N THR A 495 40.50 98.91 6.81
CA THR A 495 41.64 98.06 6.38
C THR A 495 41.53 96.60 6.86
N VAL A 496 42.41 95.64 6.46
CA VAL A 496 42.29 94.18 6.79
C VAL A 496 43.63 93.47 7.09
N CYS A 497 43.65 92.49 8.01
CA CYS A 497 44.76 91.54 8.27
C CYS A 497 44.27 90.12 8.67
N TRP A 498 45.05 89.04 8.43
CA TRP A 498 44.71 87.62 8.74
C TRP A 498 45.84 86.87 9.49
N MET A 499 45.50 85.94 10.41
CA MET A 499 46.47 85.06 11.14
C MET A 499 45.89 83.67 11.50
N LYS A 500 46.72 82.61 11.62
CA LYS A 500 46.41 81.29 12.23
C LYS A 500 47.27 81.08 13.48
N GLY A 501 46.65 80.81 14.64
CA GLY A 501 47.34 80.71 15.93
C GLY A 501 47.72 82.06 16.54
N GLY A 502 47.52 82.24 17.85
CA GLY A 502 47.53 83.56 18.49
C GLY A 502 48.59 83.78 19.58
N GLU A 503 49.87 83.84 19.22
CA GLU A 503 50.94 84.35 20.11
C GLU A 503 51.89 85.32 19.39
N VAL A 504 52.21 86.45 20.04
CA VAL A 504 53.30 87.36 19.62
C VAL A 504 54.43 87.29 20.65
N ARG A 505 55.53 86.63 20.31
CA ARG A 505 56.71 86.53 21.18
C ARG A 505 57.48 87.85 21.22
N LYS A 506 57.48 88.53 22.38
CA LYS A 506 58.42 89.62 22.68
C LYS A 506 59.83 89.06 22.85
N ASN A 507 60.85 89.73 22.28
CA ASN A 507 62.22 89.61 22.79
C ASN A 507 63.06 90.88 22.52
N ARG A 508 64.29 90.92 23.07
CA ARG A 508 64.95 92.15 23.53
C ARG A 508 66.43 92.23 23.11
N LYS A 509 66.88 93.33 22.48
CA LYS A 509 68.12 94.12 22.80
C LYS A 509 68.51 95.17 21.71
N HIS A 510 68.80 96.39 22.21
CA HIS A 510 69.75 97.43 21.76
C HIS A 510 69.98 97.87 20.30
N SER A 511 70.01 99.22 20.21
CA SER A 511 70.94 100.12 19.49
C SER A 511 70.40 100.88 18.27
N HIS A 512 70.99 102.05 18.03
CA HIS A 512 70.49 103.09 17.14
C HIS A 512 70.78 102.77 15.67
N HIS A 513 69.81 102.98 14.78
CA HIS A 513 69.68 104.21 13.97
C HIS A 513 68.40 104.16 13.10
N SER A 514 67.95 105.34 12.66
CA SER A 514 66.98 105.53 11.56
C SER A 514 67.78 105.97 10.30
N PRO A 515 67.29 105.89 9.04
CA PRO A 515 65.87 105.76 8.68
C PRO A 515 65.46 104.90 7.44
N HIS A 516 64.15 104.60 7.41
CA HIS A 516 63.26 104.47 6.23
C HIS A 516 63.12 103.17 5.39
N THR A 517 61.90 103.09 4.83
CA THR A 517 61.37 102.26 3.71
C THR A 517 61.05 100.76 3.88
N HIS A 518 59.78 100.44 3.59
CA HIS A 518 59.19 99.16 3.16
C HIS A 518 59.47 97.85 3.92
N SER A 519 58.59 97.51 4.88
CA SER A 519 58.08 96.13 5.04
C SER A 519 56.79 96.13 5.87
N ASN A 520 55.76 95.40 5.42
CA ASN A 520 54.61 95.00 6.27
C ASN A 520 53.78 93.83 5.68
N VAL A 521 54.41 92.96 4.88
CA VAL A 521 53.75 91.79 4.22
C VAL A 521 54.38 90.45 4.66
N HIS A 522 55.54 90.48 5.31
CA HIS A 522 56.40 89.30 5.47
C HIS A 522 56.10 88.39 6.69
N GLN A 523 54.94 88.55 7.35
CA GLN A 523 54.62 87.89 8.63
C GLN A 523 53.33 87.03 8.59
N ILE A 524 53.07 86.32 7.49
CA ILE A 524 51.91 85.39 7.36
C ILE A 524 52.30 83.96 6.93
N LEU A 525 53.47 83.76 6.30
CA LEU A 525 53.80 82.52 5.57
C LEU A 525 54.64 81.46 6.32
N SER A 526 55.00 81.66 7.59
CA SER A 526 55.96 80.79 8.30
C SER A 526 55.38 79.51 8.94
N THR A 527 54.11 79.17 8.69
CA THR A 527 53.38 78.15 9.48
C THR A 527 52.50 77.20 8.64
N PHE A 528 52.69 77.18 7.31
CA PHE A 528 51.95 76.30 6.40
C PHE A 528 52.93 75.64 5.42
N ALA A 529 52.64 74.40 5.01
CA ALA A 529 53.41 73.71 3.98
C ALA A 529 53.36 74.50 2.65
N GLU A 530 54.52 74.66 2.01
CA GLU A 530 54.69 75.56 0.87
C GLU A 530 53.72 75.21 -0.28
N GLY A 531 52.88 76.18 -0.66
CA GLY A 531 51.99 76.08 -1.82
C GLY A 531 50.51 75.75 -1.55
N ARG A 532 50.11 75.26 -0.35
CA ARG A 532 48.68 74.92 -0.09
C ARG A 532 47.75 76.11 0.14
N VAL A 533 48.26 77.33 0.38
CA VAL A 533 47.50 78.47 0.93
C VAL A 533 47.51 79.71 0.03
N ARG A 534 46.37 80.42 -0.08
CA ARG A 534 46.21 81.67 -0.88
C ARG A 534 45.30 82.69 -0.18
N VAL A 535 45.60 83.98 -0.32
CA VAL A 535 44.84 85.11 0.29
C VAL A 535 44.63 86.26 -0.71
N GLU A 536 43.45 86.87 -0.72
CA GLU A 536 43.08 88.04 -1.56
C GLU A 536 42.19 89.04 -0.78
N THR A 537 42.22 90.34 -1.12
CA THR A 537 41.41 91.38 -0.47
C THR A 537 40.96 92.48 -1.45
N ARG A 538 39.75 93.01 -1.26
CA ARG A 538 39.07 94.05 -2.06
C ARG A 538 38.32 95.02 -1.13
N LYS A 539 37.77 96.12 -1.66
CA LYS A 539 37.14 97.22 -0.90
C LYS A 539 36.11 96.80 0.18
N THR A 540 35.42 95.68 -0.01
CA THR A 540 34.35 95.19 0.88
C THR A 540 34.46 93.69 1.18
N LEU A 541 35.54 93.01 0.79
CA LEU A 541 35.66 91.54 0.86
C LEU A 541 37.11 91.07 1.02
N SER A 542 37.37 90.07 1.86
CA SER A 542 38.65 89.36 1.95
C SER A 542 38.47 87.84 1.90
N SER A 543 39.39 87.13 1.23
CA SER A 543 39.36 85.69 0.97
C SER A 543 40.63 85.00 1.47
N PHE A 544 40.50 83.86 2.15
CA PHE A 544 41.59 82.95 2.54
C PHE A 544 41.25 81.51 2.12
N VAL A 545 42.19 80.75 1.57
CA VAL A 545 41.95 79.43 0.94
C VAL A 545 43.03 78.41 1.31
N ILE A 546 42.64 77.16 1.57
CA ILE A 546 43.52 75.98 1.61
C ILE A 546 42.98 74.88 0.68
N GLU A 547 43.81 74.34 -0.20
CA GLU A 547 43.48 73.17 -1.02
C GLU A 547 43.71 71.87 -0.22
N GLY A 548 42.75 70.95 -0.23
CA GLY A 548 42.83 69.65 0.45
C GLY A 548 43.01 69.79 1.97
N ALA A 549 41.92 70.05 2.70
CA ALA A 549 41.96 70.26 4.14
C ALA A 549 42.17 68.93 4.90
N GLU A 550 43.22 68.89 5.73
CA GLU A 550 43.58 67.74 6.55
C GLU A 550 43.31 68.03 8.03
N LYS A 551 43.35 67.03 8.92
CA LYS A 551 43.01 67.24 10.34
C LYS A 551 43.93 68.25 11.05
N GLU A 552 45.12 68.49 10.51
CA GLU A 552 46.10 69.48 10.96
C GLU A 552 45.74 70.94 10.54
N ASP A 553 44.79 71.11 9.62
CA ASP A 553 44.26 72.42 9.24
C ASP A 553 43.17 72.93 10.22
N GLU A 554 42.69 72.10 11.14
CA GLU A 554 41.82 72.46 12.26
C GLU A 554 42.48 73.51 13.18
N GLY A 555 41.68 74.42 13.75
CA GLY A 555 42.13 75.38 14.75
C GLY A 555 41.59 76.79 14.57
N ARG A 556 42.21 77.75 15.27
CA ARG A 556 41.79 79.17 15.25
C ARG A 556 42.51 79.96 14.16
N TYR A 557 41.69 80.62 13.35
CA TYR A 557 42.06 81.65 12.38
C TYR A 557 41.47 82.98 12.88
N SER A 558 42.03 84.11 12.49
CA SER A 558 41.50 85.43 12.88
C SER A 558 41.71 86.48 11.80
N ILE A 559 40.77 87.42 11.72
CA ILE A 559 40.76 88.55 10.81
C ILE A 559 40.49 89.84 11.61
N THR A 560 41.29 90.89 11.37
CA THR A 560 41.18 92.21 12.02
C THR A 560 40.93 93.28 10.97
N VAL A 561 40.07 94.26 11.27
CA VAL A 561 39.77 95.43 10.43
C VAL A 561 39.71 96.73 11.25
N THR A 562 39.92 97.90 10.62
CA THR A 562 40.02 99.18 11.35
C THR A 562 39.60 100.40 10.53
N ASN A 563 38.83 101.32 11.12
CA ASN A 563 38.51 102.64 10.58
C ASN A 563 38.68 103.75 11.67
N PRO A 564 38.44 105.05 11.37
CA PRO A 564 38.57 106.13 12.35
C PRO A 564 37.57 106.13 13.53
N ALA A 565 36.48 105.37 13.45
CA ALA A 565 35.46 105.22 14.48
C ALA A 565 35.59 103.91 15.30
N GLY A 566 36.49 102.99 14.92
CA GLY A 566 36.77 101.77 15.68
C GLY A 566 37.66 100.73 14.98
N GLU A 567 38.17 99.80 15.78
CA GLU A 567 38.70 98.50 15.31
C GLU A 567 37.61 97.43 15.51
N ASP A 568 37.54 96.45 14.62
CA ASP A 568 36.78 95.23 14.80
C ASP A 568 37.66 94.01 14.47
N LYS A 569 37.50 92.91 15.20
CA LYS A 569 38.28 91.68 15.03
C LYS A 569 37.41 90.48 15.29
N VAL A 570 37.47 89.51 14.37
CA VAL A 570 36.80 88.22 14.50
C VAL A 570 37.81 87.07 14.54
N GLU A 571 37.61 86.14 15.46
CA GLU A 571 38.21 84.81 15.43
C GLU A 571 37.22 83.79 14.87
N LEU A 572 37.73 82.90 14.03
CA LEU A 572 37.06 81.78 13.39
C LEU A 572 37.68 80.47 13.89
N PHE A 573 36.86 79.45 14.14
CA PHE A 573 37.35 78.08 14.40
C PHE A 573 37.05 77.19 13.20
N VAL A 574 38.07 76.71 12.50
CA VAL A 574 37.89 75.68 11.46
C VAL A 574 37.89 74.32 12.14
N ARG A 575 36.85 73.52 11.91
CA ARG A 575 36.73 72.12 12.32
C ARG A 575 36.80 71.21 11.10
N ILE A 576 37.59 70.16 11.17
CA ILE A 576 37.69 69.12 10.14
C ILE A 576 36.98 67.84 10.59
N VAL A 577 36.10 67.33 9.74
CA VAL A 577 35.22 66.18 9.98
C VAL A 577 35.33 65.15 8.87
N ASP A 578 34.94 63.91 9.14
CA ASP A 578 35.09 62.77 8.22
C ASP A 578 33.93 61.77 8.39
N VAL A 579 33.95 60.66 7.65
CA VAL A 579 33.11 59.49 7.91
C VAL A 579 33.60 58.72 9.16
N PRO A 580 32.77 57.85 9.78
CA PRO A 580 33.19 57.08 10.94
C PRO A 580 34.16 55.95 10.61
N ASN A 581 34.86 55.46 11.63
CA ASN A 581 35.50 54.14 11.59
C ASN A 581 34.45 53.01 11.47
N PRO A 582 34.85 51.78 11.12
CA PRO A 582 33.98 50.61 11.18
C PRO A 582 33.47 50.29 12.60
N PRO A 583 32.24 49.76 12.75
CA PRO A 583 31.77 49.17 14.01
C PRO A 583 32.58 47.94 14.45
N GLU A 584 32.64 47.70 15.76
CA GLU A 584 33.48 46.67 16.38
C GLU A 584 32.68 45.52 17.01
N ASN A 585 33.36 44.43 17.38
CA ASN A 585 32.83 43.28 18.16
C ASN A 585 31.51 42.66 17.66
N VAL A 586 31.30 42.69 16.34
CA VAL A 586 30.08 42.21 15.65
C VAL A 586 29.84 40.71 15.89
N LYS A 587 28.74 40.38 16.56
CA LYS A 587 28.40 39.01 17.01
C LYS A 587 26.90 38.72 16.93
N CYS A 588 26.54 37.50 16.54
CA CYS A 588 25.16 37.01 16.66
C CYS A 588 24.91 36.56 18.11
N THR A 589 23.81 36.98 18.72
CA THR A 589 23.48 36.73 20.15
C THR A 589 22.29 35.81 20.35
N SER A 590 21.31 35.84 19.44
CA SER A 590 20.18 34.89 19.43
C SER A 590 19.81 34.54 18.00
N VAL A 591 19.20 33.36 17.83
CA VAL A 591 18.85 32.78 16.53
C VAL A 591 17.45 32.20 16.63
N GLY A 592 16.62 32.48 15.62
CA GLY A 592 15.27 31.93 15.46
C GLY A 592 15.15 31.03 14.23
N GLU A 593 13.92 30.76 13.80
CA GLU A 593 13.66 29.91 12.63
C GLU A 593 14.08 30.57 11.30
N ASP A 594 13.78 31.87 11.14
CA ASP A 594 14.07 32.67 9.96
C ASP A 594 14.89 33.93 10.30
N SER A 595 15.39 34.05 11.54
CA SER A 595 16.05 35.26 12.01
C SER A 595 17.33 35.01 12.79
N GLY A 596 18.18 36.05 12.82
CA GLY A 596 19.37 36.12 13.66
C GLY A 596 19.54 37.53 14.21
N THR A 597 19.68 37.65 15.52
CA THR A 597 19.94 38.93 16.19
C THR A 597 21.43 39.19 16.24
N ILE A 598 21.86 40.28 15.61
CA ILE A 598 23.25 40.72 15.63
C ILE A 598 23.40 41.92 16.57
N THR A 599 24.53 41.96 17.27
CA THR A 599 24.92 43.05 18.17
C THR A 599 26.36 43.47 17.86
N TRP A 600 26.68 44.74 18.09
CA TRP A 600 27.99 45.32 17.81
C TRP A 600 28.27 46.47 18.77
N ASP A 601 29.54 46.88 18.85
CA ASP A 601 29.95 48.05 19.60
C ASP A 601 30.11 49.26 18.63
N PRO A 602 29.83 50.50 19.08
CA PRO A 602 30.05 51.70 18.28
C PRO A 602 31.52 51.84 17.80
N PRO A 603 31.77 52.54 16.68
CA PRO A 603 33.13 52.71 16.17
C PRO A 603 34.00 53.56 17.13
N ALA A 604 35.28 53.21 17.27
CA ALA A 604 36.22 53.92 18.15
C ALA A 604 36.47 55.40 17.77
N PHE A 605 36.07 55.83 16.58
CA PHE A 605 36.05 57.24 16.16
C PHE A 605 34.85 57.50 15.25
N ASP A 606 34.14 58.60 15.51
CA ASP A 606 32.87 58.98 14.85
C ASP A 606 33.04 59.88 13.62
N GLY A 607 34.27 60.29 13.29
CA GLY A 607 34.54 61.30 12.26
C GLY A 607 34.43 62.74 12.76
N GLY A 608 34.28 62.96 14.07
CA GLY A 608 34.08 64.29 14.68
C GLY A 608 32.65 64.84 14.55
N VAL A 609 31.70 64.00 14.13
CA VAL A 609 30.26 64.26 14.01
C VAL A 609 29.51 63.03 14.52
N PRO A 610 28.49 63.19 15.40
CA PRO A 610 27.78 62.06 15.99
C PRO A 610 27.22 61.06 14.96
N ILE A 611 27.31 59.77 15.33
CA ILE A 611 26.69 58.66 14.60
C ILE A 611 25.17 58.86 14.57
N LYS A 612 24.58 58.82 13.36
CA LYS A 612 23.14 58.86 13.11
C LYS A 612 22.49 57.47 13.13
N GLY A 613 23.30 56.42 12.97
CA GLY A 613 22.84 55.03 12.99
C GLY A 613 23.73 54.13 12.14
N TYR A 614 23.20 52.96 11.81
CA TYR A 614 23.94 51.86 11.19
C TYR A 614 23.21 51.28 9.98
N LEU A 615 23.98 50.66 9.08
CA LEU A 615 23.49 49.84 7.97
C LEU A 615 24.05 48.42 8.10
N MET A 616 23.23 47.40 7.83
CA MET A 616 23.57 46.00 8.05
C MET A 616 23.42 45.19 6.75
N GLU A 617 24.37 44.29 6.51
CA GLU A 617 24.33 43.36 5.38
C GLU A 617 24.53 41.91 5.83
N ARG A 618 23.92 40.97 5.11
CA ARG A 618 24.17 39.53 5.23
C ARG A 618 24.65 38.91 3.92
N LYS A 619 25.36 37.79 4.02
CA LYS A 619 25.62 36.84 2.93
C LYS A 619 25.45 35.41 3.44
N LYS A 620 25.18 34.47 2.54
CA LYS A 620 25.36 33.03 2.82
C LYS A 620 26.86 32.72 2.88
N VAL A 621 27.27 31.79 3.73
CA VAL A 621 28.66 31.27 3.70
C VAL A 621 28.93 30.67 2.31
N GLY A 622 30.11 30.94 1.74
CA GLY A 622 30.46 30.58 0.37
C GLY A 622 29.89 31.50 -0.73
N SER A 623 28.96 32.41 -0.43
CA SER A 623 28.49 33.43 -1.37
C SER A 623 29.44 34.64 -1.41
N SER A 624 29.72 35.15 -2.61
CA SER A 624 30.35 36.48 -2.81
C SER A 624 29.34 37.62 -2.73
N ARG A 625 28.04 37.35 -2.94
CA ARG A 625 26.96 38.35 -2.94
C ARG A 625 26.50 38.65 -1.52
N TRP A 626 26.64 39.91 -1.12
CA TRP A 626 26.01 40.53 0.05
C TRP A 626 24.59 41.01 -0.27
N THR A 627 23.80 41.28 0.76
CA THR A 627 22.42 41.79 0.67
C THR A 627 22.12 42.66 1.88
N LYS A 628 21.68 43.90 1.63
CA LYS A 628 21.24 44.84 2.68
C LYS A 628 20.01 44.32 3.41
N LEU A 629 19.94 44.63 4.70
CA LEU A 629 18.87 44.24 5.61
C LEU A 629 17.93 45.42 5.90
N ASN A 630 18.52 46.57 6.16
CA ASN A 630 17.87 47.88 6.20
C ASN A 630 18.33 48.76 5.02
N PHE A 631 17.46 49.68 4.60
CA PHE A 631 17.75 50.70 3.59
C PHE A 631 18.00 52.04 4.27
N ASP A 632 17.15 52.40 5.23
CA ASP A 632 17.30 53.55 6.12
C ASP A 632 18.26 53.26 7.28
N VAL A 633 18.89 54.30 7.83
CA VAL A 633 19.77 54.19 9.00
C VAL A 633 19.00 53.73 10.24
N TYR A 634 19.62 52.81 10.99
CA TYR A 634 19.02 52.21 12.18
C TYR A 634 19.84 52.58 13.43
N GLU A 635 19.22 53.22 14.41
CA GLU A 635 19.93 53.90 15.52
C GLU A 635 20.54 52.93 16.55
N SER A 636 19.89 51.79 16.81
CA SER A 636 20.29 50.84 17.84
C SER A 636 21.44 49.92 17.41
N THR A 637 22.32 49.57 18.36
CA THR A 637 23.43 48.62 18.18
C THR A 637 23.02 47.14 18.24
N THR A 638 21.72 46.85 18.14
CA THR A 638 21.13 45.50 18.15
C THR A 638 20.02 45.39 17.10
N TYR A 639 20.16 44.45 16.17
CA TYR A 639 19.23 44.30 15.03
C TYR A 639 18.88 42.84 14.74
N GLU A 640 17.59 42.55 14.55
CA GLU A 640 17.09 41.22 14.21
C GLU A 640 16.89 41.07 12.70
N ALA A 641 17.76 40.29 12.05
CA ALA A 641 17.72 40.06 10.61
C ALA A 641 16.77 38.92 10.24
N LYS A 642 15.48 39.22 10.02
CA LYS A 642 14.44 38.24 9.62
C LYS A 642 14.53 37.81 8.14
N LYS A 643 13.66 36.90 7.69
CA LYS A 643 13.58 36.35 6.31
C LYS A 643 14.87 35.67 5.86
N MET A 644 15.52 34.95 6.75
CA MET A 644 16.64 34.04 6.47
C MET A 644 16.08 32.68 6.02
N ILE A 645 16.96 31.69 5.80
CA ILE A 645 16.55 30.33 5.40
C ILE A 645 17.08 29.38 6.46
N GLU A 646 16.19 28.57 7.03
CA GLU A 646 16.51 27.54 8.00
C GLU A 646 17.56 26.56 7.45
N GLY A 647 18.53 26.15 8.28
CA GLY A 647 19.58 25.21 7.87
C GLY A 647 20.64 25.78 6.92
N VAL A 648 20.65 27.10 6.66
CA VAL A 648 21.69 27.75 5.84
C VAL A 648 22.59 28.61 6.73
N LEU A 649 23.91 28.46 6.60
CA LEU A 649 24.90 29.29 7.29
C LEU A 649 25.00 30.69 6.66
N TYR A 650 25.02 31.72 7.52
CA TYR A 650 25.17 33.13 7.14
C TYR A 650 26.31 33.82 7.90
N GLU A 651 26.89 34.82 7.25
CA GLU A 651 27.77 35.83 7.84
C GLU A 651 27.13 37.21 7.66
N MET A 652 27.37 38.12 8.61
CA MET A 652 26.83 39.48 8.60
C MET A 652 27.93 40.51 8.87
N ARG A 653 27.71 41.75 8.44
CA ARG A 653 28.57 42.90 8.71
C ARG A 653 27.76 44.19 8.89
N VAL A 654 28.36 45.18 9.54
CA VAL A 654 27.73 46.45 9.91
C VAL A 654 28.58 47.62 9.43
N PHE A 655 27.93 48.73 9.10
CA PHE A 655 28.54 50.01 8.74
C PHE A 655 27.96 51.09 9.66
N ALA A 656 28.77 52.03 10.14
CA ALA A 656 28.31 53.22 10.85
C ALA A 656 28.03 54.36 9.86
N VAL A 657 27.09 55.25 10.21
CA VAL A 657 26.71 56.40 9.38
C VAL A 657 26.61 57.65 10.24
N ASN A 658 27.23 58.75 9.83
CA ASN A 658 27.17 60.04 10.54
C ASN A 658 26.58 61.15 9.64
N GLY A 659 26.87 62.41 9.95
CA GLY A 659 26.44 63.56 9.12
C GLY A 659 27.13 63.67 7.75
N ILE A 660 28.25 62.98 7.54
CA ILE A 660 29.13 63.10 6.36
C ILE A 660 28.96 61.91 5.41
N GLY A 661 28.86 60.69 5.94
CA GLY A 661 28.72 59.50 5.10
C GLY A 661 28.72 58.18 5.87
N ILE A 662 29.00 57.11 5.14
CA ILE A 662 29.00 55.71 5.60
C ILE A 662 30.46 55.26 5.80
N SER A 663 30.74 54.55 6.89
CA SER A 663 32.05 53.98 7.21
C SER A 663 32.49 52.89 6.22
N GLN A 664 33.73 52.43 6.34
CA GLN A 664 34.11 51.10 5.85
C GLN A 664 33.36 50.00 6.65
N PRO A 665 33.16 48.79 6.08
CA PRO A 665 32.46 47.71 6.77
C PRO A 665 33.24 47.19 7.99
N SER A 666 32.51 46.73 9.00
CA SER A 666 33.04 45.92 10.09
C SER A 666 33.71 44.63 9.58
N ALA A 667 34.47 43.98 10.47
CA ALA A 667 34.74 42.55 10.32
C ALA A 667 33.42 41.75 10.26
N ASN A 668 33.44 40.60 9.57
CA ASN A 668 32.27 39.72 9.50
C ASN A 668 32.01 39.08 10.87
N SER A 669 30.73 38.87 11.20
CA SER A 669 30.33 38.00 12.31
C SER A 669 30.89 36.58 12.14
N LYS A 670 31.05 35.85 13.24
CA LYS A 670 31.17 34.38 13.14
C LYS A 670 29.95 33.81 12.39
N PRO A 671 30.12 32.75 11.57
CA PRO A 671 28.99 32.09 10.93
C PRO A 671 27.96 31.56 11.92
N PHE A 672 26.68 31.71 11.60
CA PHE A 672 25.57 31.12 12.34
C PHE A 672 24.48 30.61 11.38
N MET A 673 23.59 29.77 11.86
CA MET A 673 22.57 29.06 11.07
C MET A 673 21.21 29.18 11.75
N PRO A 674 20.16 29.72 11.10
CA PRO A 674 18.79 29.70 11.60
C PRO A 674 18.25 28.28 11.72
N ILE A 675 17.61 27.97 12.85
CA ILE A 675 17.08 26.63 13.18
C ILE A 675 15.84 26.81 14.07
N ALA A 676 14.75 26.12 13.76
CA ALA A 676 13.56 26.09 14.59
C ALA A 676 13.59 24.93 15.61
N PRO A 677 13.00 25.08 16.81
CA PRO A 677 12.43 23.94 17.52
C PRO A 677 11.43 23.21 16.62
N THR A 678 11.25 21.91 16.80
CA THR A 678 10.27 21.15 16.00
C THR A 678 8.84 21.62 16.29
N SER A 679 7.89 21.31 15.40
CA SER A 679 6.47 21.30 15.79
C SER A 679 6.24 20.29 16.92
N GLU A 680 5.05 20.29 17.51
CA GLU A 680 4.66 19.25 18.46
C GLU A 680 4.66 17.85 17.81
N PRO A 681 4.89 16.76 18.60
CA PRO A 681 4.72 15.40 18.13
C PRO A 681 3.28 15.12 17.70
N THR A 682 3.06 14.28 16.69
CA THR A 682 1.70 13.99 16.20
C THR A 682 1.13 12.69 16.76
N ARG A 683 -0.20 12.61 16.87
CA ARG A 683 -0.93 11.39 17.29
C ARG A 683 -0.43 10.77 18.60
N LEU A 684 -0.26 11.57 19.65
CA LEU A 684 -0.10 11.03 21.00
C LEU A 684 -1.34 10.23 21.37
N MET A 685 -1.15 8.98 21.76
CA MET A 685 -2.22 8.07 22.16
C MET A 685 -1.76 7.13 23.27
N VAL A 686 -2.72 6.71 24.09
CA VAL A 686 -2.55 5.60 25.02
C VAL A 686 -2.52 4.30 24.22
N ASP A 687 -1.50 3.49 24.48
CA ASP A 687 -1.30 2.17 23.91
C ASP A 687 -1.81 1.08 24.86
N ASP A 688 -1.57 1.28 26.17
CA ASP A 688 -1.89 0.32 27.21
C ASP A 688 -1.95 0.98 28.60
N VAL A 689 -2.78 0.47 29.49
CA VAL A 689 -2.89 0.94 30.89
C VAL A 689 -3.05 -0.28 31.80
N THR A 690 -2.29 -0.28 32.89
CA THR A 690 -2.44 -1.23 34.00
C THR A 690 -2.77 -0.46 35.27
N ASP A 691 -3.03 -1.17 36.36
CA ASP A 691 -3.17 -0.65 37.73
C ASP A 691 -2.12 0.42 38.16
N THR A 692 -0.91 0.35 37.60
CA THR A 692 0.28 1.11 38.04
C THR A 692 1.13 1.64 36.88
N THR A 693 0.72 1.45 35.62
CA THR A 693 1.49 1.86 34.44
C THR A 693 0.62 2.42 33.32
N CYS A 694 1.18 3.34 32.53
CA CYS A 694 0.56 3.86 31.30
C CYS A 694 1.60 3.85 30.17
N ALA A 695 1.30 3.17 29.08
CA ALA A 695 2.08 3.15 27.86
C ALA A 695 1.53 4.17 26.87
N LEU A 696 2.42 5.03 26.38
CA LEU A 696 2.14 6.09 25.42
C LEU A 696 2.91 5.81 24.13
N LYS A 697 2.25 6.01 22.99
CA LYS A 697 2.85 6.01 21.65
C LYS A 697 2.52 7.32 20.94
N TRP A 698 3.45 7.80 20.12
CA TRP A 698 3.27 8.97 19.28
C TRP A 698 4.05 8.82 17.98
N ARG A 699 3.80 9.74 17.05
CA ARG A 699 4.56 9.92 15.81
C ARG A 699 5.46 11.16 15.92
N PRO A 700 6.48 11.27 15.06
CA PRO A 700 7.26 12.49 14.96
C PRO A 700 6.43 13.74 14.67
N PRO A 701 6.98 14.92 14.98
CA PRO A 701 6.54 16.21 14.44
C PRO A 701 6.42 16.19 12.92
N GLU A 702 5.44 16.92 12.37
CA GLU A 702 5.33 17.12 10.92
C GLU A 702 6.38 18.10 10.41
N ARG A 703 6.70 19.16 11.16
CA ARG A 703 7.86 20.03 10.90
C ARG A 703 8.99 19.70 11.87
N ILE A 704 9.97 18.94 11.38
CA ILE A 704 11.20 18.61 12.11
C ILE A 704 12.23 19.75 12.04
N GLY A 705 12.18 20.58 11.00
CA GLY A 705 13.16 21.64 10.77
C GLY A 705 14.57 21.11 10.42
N ALA A 706 15.54 22.02 10.33
CA ALA A 706 16.93 21.70 10.03
C ALA A 706 17.68 21.09 11.24
N GLY A 707 17.13 21.23 12.45
CA GLY A 707 17.74 20.74 13.70
C GLY A 707 17.57 19.24 13.97
N GLY A 708 16.76 18.53 13.19
CA GLY A 708 16.46 17.11 13.43
C GLY A 708 15.61 16.88 14.68
N ILE A 709 15.76 15.69 15.29
CA ILE A 709 15.14 15.34 16.58
C ILE A 709 16.17 14.57 17.41
N ASP A 710 16.51 15.10 18.59
CA ASP A 710 17.44 14.45 19.54
C ASP A 710 16.70 13.47 20.47
N GLY A 711 15.45 13.78 20.81
CA GLY A 711 14.62 12.93 21.66
C GLY A 711 13.28 13.55 22.01
N TYR A 712 12.60 12.95 22.99
CA TYR A 712 11.29 13.40 23.47
C TYR A 712 11.26 13.42 25.00
N ILE A 713 10.59 14.42 25.55
CA ILE A 713 10.28 14.54 26.97
C ILE A 713 8.80 14.20 27.16
N ILE A 714 8.54 13.19 27.98
CA ILE A 714 7.21 12.78 28.41
C ILE A 714 6.95 13.47 29.73
N GLU A 715 5.89 14.27 29.79
CA GLU A 715 5.47 14.98 31.00
C GLU A 715 4.14 14.42 31.50
N TYR A 716 4.03 14.15 32.80
CA TYR A 716 2.80 13.59 33.40
C TYR A 716 2.52 14.11 34.81
N CYS A 717 1.25 14.24 35.17
CA CYS A 717 0.81 14.58 36.53
C CYS A 717 -0.57 13.98 36.84
N ILE A 718 -0.87 13.82 38.14
CA ILE A 718 -2.25 13.65 38.60
C ILE A 718 -2.99 14.94 38.25
N GLU A 719 -4.24 14.85 37.81
CA GLU A 719 -5.09 16.01 37.47
C GLU A 719 -5.04 17.08 38.58
N GLY A 720 -4.67 18.32 38.23
CA GLY A 720 -4.46 19.42 39.19
C GLY A 720 -3.06 19.52 39.85
N SER A 721 -2.14 18.58 39.60
CA SER A 721 -0.79 18.56 40.20
C SER A 721 0.34 18.94 39.22
N LYS A 722 1.58 19.09 39.72
CA LYS A 722 2.75 19.50 38.92
C LYS A 722 3.27 18.35 38.05
N TYR A 723 3.60 18.67 36.79
CA TYR A 723 4.20 17.74 35.82
C TYR A 723 5.58 17.21 36.25
N MET A 724 5.69 15.89 36.34
CA MET A 724 6.97 15.15 36.35
C MET A 724 7.46 14.93 34.91
N GLN A 725 8.77 14.79 34.70
CA GLN A 725 9.39 14.60 33.37
C GLN A 725 10.18 13.28 33.27
N LYS A 726 10.13 12.62 32.11
CA LYS A 726 10.98 11.49 31.70
C LYS A 726 11.43 11.63 30.24
N LEU A 727 12.55 11.00 29.88
CA LEU A 727 13.05 10.96 28.50
C LEU A 727 12.63 9.67 27.79
N GLY A 728 12.32 9.76 26.50
CA GLY A 728 11.95 8.62 25.65
C GLY A 728 12.18 8.87 24.15
N LYS A 729 11.67 7.94 23.33
CA LYS A 729 11.80 7.97 21.86
C LYS A 729 10.44 8.20 21.21
N ASN A 730 9.95 7.30 20.36
CA ASN A 730 8.59 7.36 19.78
C ASN A 730 7.51 6.70 20.65
N GLN A 731 7.91 6.12 21.78
CA GLN A 731 7.03 5.49 22.77
C GLN A 731 7.70 5.49 24.15
N TYR A 732 6.90 5.42 25.21
CA TYR A 732 7.37 5.28 26.60
C TYR A 732 6.29 4.67 27.49
N ARG A 733 6.67 3.81 28.45
CA ARG A 733 5.76 3.33 29.50
C ARG A 733 6.14 3.97 30.84
N VAL A 734 5.28 4.86 31.32
CA VAL A 734 5.36 5.43 32.66
C VAL A 734 4.96 4.35 33.67
N LYS A 735 5.69 4.24 34.78
CA LYS A 735 5.52 3.20 35.81
C LYS A 735 5.49 3.81 37.21
N GLY A 736 4.86 3.10 38.15
CA GLY A 736 4.72 3.57 39.53
C GLY A 736 3.69 4.69 39.65
N LEU A 737 2.64 4.62 38.83
CA LEU A 737 1.51 5.53 38.89
C LEU A 737 0.55 5.10 40.00
N PRO A 738 -0.14 6.06 40.66
CA PRO A 738 -1.11 5.74 41.71
C PRO A 738 -2.37 5.09 41.13
N VAL A 739 -2.83 4.02 41.78
CA VAL A 739 -4.00 3.23 41.37
C VAL A 739 -5.29 4.03 41.56
N GLY A 740 -6.16 4.01 40.56
CA GLY A 740 -7.47 4.69 40.55
C GLY A 740 -7.44 6.15 40.10
N GLU A 741 -6.27 6.79 40.11
CA GLU A 741 -6.13 8.23 39.85
C GLU A 741 -6.28 8.61 38.38
N LYS A 742 -6.69 9.85 38.13
CA LYS A 742 -6.70 10.47 36.79
C LYS A 742 -5.36 11.13 36.49
N MET A 743 -4.70 10.65 35.45
CA MET A 743 -3.39 11.14 35.01
C MET A 743 -3.49 11.91 33.69
N LEU A 744 -2.97 13.14 33.68
CA LEU A 744 -2.72 13.91 32.46
C LEU A 744 -1.34 13.53 31.90
N PHE A 745 -1.24 13.40 30.57
CA PHE A 745 0.01 13.11 29.86
C PHE A 745 0.16 14.04 28.66
N ARG A 746 1.40 14.52 28.46
CA ARG A 746 1.79 15.28 27.27
C ARG A 746 3.23 14.96 26.85
N VAL A 747 3.56 15.18 25.59
CA VAL A 747 4.88 14.88 25.03
C VAL A 747 5.42 16.08 24.25
N VAL A 748 6.68 16.39 24.52
CA VAL A 748 7.48 17.44 23.90
C VAL A 748 8.57 16.78 23.05
N ALA A 749 8.72 17.17 21.79
CA ALA A 749 9.90 16.85 21.00
C ALA A 749 11.04 17.83 21.33
N VAL A 750 12.27 17.37 21.19
CA VAL A 750 13.48 18.16 21.48
C VAL A 750 14.46 18.05 20.32
N ASN A 751 15.02 19.19 19.92
CA ASN A 751 16.16 19.27 19.02
C ASN A 751 17.17 20.33 19.53
N ILE A 752 18.26 20.52 18.79
CA ILE A 752 19.34 21.48 19.11
C ILE A 752 18.92 22.95 19.23
N ALA A 753 17.72 23.34 18.76
CA ALA A 753 17.17 24.68 18.93
C ALA A 753 16.20 24.79 20.13
N GLY A 754 15.69 23.68 20.67
CA GLY A 754 14.94 23.68 21.92
C GLY A 754 13.84 22.62 22.03
N ARG A 755 12.88 22.92 22.91
CA ARG A 755 11.65 22.14 23.13
C ARG A 755 10.55 22.60 22.17
N SER A 756 9.79 21.65 21.61
CA SER A 756 8.54 21.93 20.89
C SER A 756 7.42 22.38 21.84
N PRO A 757 6.28 22.87 21.31
CA PRO A 757 5.00 22.83 22.03
C PRO A 757 4.66 21.38 22.45
N PRO A 758 3.94 21.17 23.57
CA PRO A 758 3.58 19.85 24.08
C PRO A 758 2.27 19.32 23.48
N VAL A 759 2.30 18.24 22.69
CA VAL A 759 1.07 17.52 22.34
C VAL A 759 0.53 16.86 23.60
N THR A 760 -0.75 17.09 23.92
CA THR A 760 -1.38 16.66 25.17
C THR A 760 -2.53 15.68 24.88
N LEU A 761 -2.74 14.67 25.72
CA LEU A 761 -3.92 13.82 25.60
C LEU A 761 -5.19 14.64 25.87
N THR A 762 -6.22 14.48 25.03
CA THR A 762 -7.49 15.22 25.13
C THR A 762 -8.34 14.85 26.34
N GLN A 763 -8.06 13.70 26.98
CA GLN A 763 -8.73 13.23 28.19
C GLN A 763 -7.70 12.72 29.20
N ALA A 764 -7.97 12.92 30.49
CA ALA A 764 -7.18 12.33 31.57
C ALA A 764 -7.39 10.81 31.63
N VAL A 765 -6.31 10.05 31.79
CA VAL A 765 -6.33 8.58 31.80
C VAL A 765 -6.48 8.10 33.23
N THR A 766 -7.59 7.42 33.56
CA THR A 766 -7.74 6.71 34.83
C THR A 766 -6.79 5.51 34.87
N ILE A 767 -5.86 5.50 35.81
CA ILE A 767 -4.88 4.42 35.98
C ILE A 767 -5.55 3.26 36.73
N ARG A 768 -5.97 2.25 35.97
CA ARG A 768 -6.60 1.03 36.48
C ARG A 768 -6.32 -0.09 35.50
N GLU A 769 -6.44 -1.33 35.95
CA GLU A 769 -6.38 -2.48 35.05
C GLU A 769 -7.55 -2.42 34.06
N ILE A 770 -7.25 -2.47 32.76
CA ILE A 770 -8.28 -2.53 31.72
C ILE A 770 -8.69 -3.99 31.57
N MET A 771 -9.93 -4.30 31.96
CA MET A 771 -10.51 -5.63 31.80
C MET A 771 -11.24 -5.75 30.45
N GLU A 772 -10.62 -6.41 29.48
CA GLU A 772 -11.26 -6.84 28.23
C GLU A 772 -11.39 -8.37 28.23
N ASN A 773 -12.60 -8.90 28.03
CA ASN A 773 -12.85 -10.34 28.04
C ASN A 773 -11.89 -11.09 27.09
N PRO A 774 -11.30 -12.21 27.53
CA PRO A 774 -10.43 -13.02 26.68
C PRO A 774 -11.25 -13.58 25.51
N LYS A 775 -10.67 -13.60 24.30
CA LYS A 775 -11.38 -14.01 23.09
C LYS A 775 -10.48 -14.60 22.02
N ILE A 776 -10.77 -15.82 21.60
CA ILE A 776 -10.06 -16.53 20.53
C ILE A 776 -10.70 -16.16 19.18
N ARG A 777 -9.87 -15.82 18.19
CA ARG A 777 -10.30 -15.60 16.81
C ARG A 777 -9.96 -16.81 15.94
N LEU A 778 -10.57 -17.96 16.24
CA LEU A 778 -10.29 -19.21 15.53
C LEU A 778 -10.58 -19.06 14.01
N PRO A 779 -9.56 -19.21 13.13
CA PRO A 779 -9.72 -19.15 11.68
C PRO A 779 -10.80 -20.10 11.16
N ARG A 780 -11.56 -19.67 10.14
CA ARG A 780 -12.71 -20.46 9.63
C ARG A 780 -12.31 -21.86 9.17
N HIS A 781 -11.10 -22.01 8.64
CA HIS A 781 -10.59 -23.29 8.14
C HIS A 781 -10.23 -24.28 9.26
N LEU A 782 -9.98 -23.82 10.50
CA LEU A 782 -9.66 -24.67 11.67
C LEU A 782 -10.89 -25.07 12.50
N ARG A 783 -12.08 -24.57 12.15
CA ARG A 783 -13.37 -25.00 12.74
C ARG A 783 -13.79 -26.38 12.26
N ASN A 784 -13.30 -26.78 11.10
CA ASN A 784 -13.45 -28.12 10.55
C ASN A 784 -12.18 -28.93 10.86
N LYS A 785 -12.26 -30.25 10.67
CA LYS A 785 -11.13 -31.13 10.88
C LYS A 785 -10.00 -30.83 9.88
N LEU A 786 -8.82 -30.54 10.39
CA LEU A 786 -7.59 -30.37 9.61
C LEU A 786 -6.96 -31.74 9.33
N VAL A 787 -6.90 -32.11 8.06
CA VAL A 787 -6.22 -33.33 7.60
C VAL A 787 -4.79 -33.00 7.16
N LYS A 788 -3.83 -33.86 7.52
CA LYS A 788 -2.40 -33.73 7.18
C LYS A 788 -1.77 -35.08 6.88
N PHE A 789 -0.82 -35.16 5.96
CA PHE A 789 -0.09 -36.40 5.68
C PHE A 789 1.08 -36.60 6.66
N VAL A 790 1.42 -37.85 6.97
CA VAL A 790 2.65 -38.18 7.71
C VAL A 790 3.87 -37.54 7.03
N GLY A 791 4.74 -36.91 7.81
CA GLY A 791 5.89 -36.13 7.34
C GLY A 791 5.62 -34.65 7.05
N GLU A 792 4.36 -34.21 6.93
CA GLU A 792 4.07 -32.78 6.69
C GLU A 792 4.40 -31.89 7.88
N LYS A 793 4.66 -30.61 7.61
CA LYS A 793 4.75 -29.58 8.65
C LYS A 793 3.35 -29.09 9.01
N VAL A 794 3.08 -29.01 10.31
CA VAL A 794 1.91 -28.31 10.85
C VAL A 794 2.40 -27.01 11.48
N ASN A 795 1.72 -25.90 11.20
CA ASN A 795 2.04 -24.59 11.77
C ASN A 795 0.77 -23.74 11.77
N LEU A 796 0.04 -23.73 12.88
CA LEU A 796 -1.23 -23.03 13.01
C LEU A 796 -1.02 -21.81 13.89
N VAL A 797 -1.39 -20.63 13.38
CA VAL A 797 -1.39 -19.37 14.14
C VAL A 797 -2.83 -19.07 14.52
N ILE A 798 -3.11 -18.97 15.82
CA ILE A 798 -4.44 -18.67 16.35
C ILE A 798 -4.36 -17.32 17.10
N PRO A 799 -4.92 -16.24 16.53
CA PRO A 799 -4.99 -14.95 17.21
C PRO A 799 -5.96 -14.99 18.39
N PHE A 800 -5.63 -14.26 19.46
CA PHE A 800 -6.50 -14.02 20.61
C PHE A 800 -6.48 -12.54 21.01
N GLN A 801 -7.39 -12.17 21.90
CA GLN A 801 -7.52 -10.83 22.48
C GLN A 801 -7.86 -10.93 23.97
N GLY A 802 -7.77 -9.80 24.67
CA GLY A 802 -8.11 -9.64 26.07
C GLY A 802 -7.07 -8.78 26.81
N LYS A 803 -7.50 -8.17 27.92
CA LYS A 803 -6.67 -7.38 28.84
C LYS A 803 -7.08 -7.65 30.29
N PRO A 804 -6.15 -7.78 31.24
CA PRO A 804 -4.70 -7.96 31.05
C PRO A 804 -4.38 -9.15 30.14
N ARG A 805 -3.14 -9.26 29.65
CA ARG A 805 -2.76 -10.27 28.65
C ARG A 805 -3.18 -11.69 29.08
N PRO A 806 -4.00 -12.42 28.29
CA PRO A 806 -4.46 -13.75 28.66
C PRO A 806 -3.31 -14.73 28.97
N VAL A 807 -3.50 -15.56 29.99
CA VAL A 807 -2.77 -16.82 30.14
C VAL A 807 -3.27 -17.77 29.05
N VAL A 808 -2.35 -18.42 28.35
CA VAL A 808 -2.65 -19.27 27.19
C VAL A 808 -2.23 -20.71 27.47
N THR A 809 -3.19 -21.62 27.43
CA THR A 809 -3.00 -23.03 27.79
C THR A 809 -3.49 -23.92 26.65
N TRP A 810 -2.65 -24.85 26.21
CA TRP A 810 -2.99 -25.85 25.19
C TRP A 810 -3.24 -27.21 25.83
N PHE A 811 -4.29 -27.88 25.38
CA PHE A 811 -4.60 -29.27 25.72
C PHE A 811 -4.66 -30.12 24.45
N LYS A 812 -4.36 -31.41 24.59
CA LYS A 812 -4.57 -32.42 23.55
C LYS A 812 -5.34 -33.59 24.16
N ASP A 813 -6.48 -33.93 23.56
CA ASP A 813 -7.40 -34.98 24.00
C ASP A 813 -7.81 -34.88 25.49
N GLY A 814 -7.86 -33.64 26.01
CA GLY A 814 -8.19 -33.31 27.40
C GLY A 814 -6.99 -33.24 28.36
N VAL A 815 -5.79 -33.66 27.94
CA VAL A 815 -4.56 -33.61 28.74
C VAL A 815 -3.77 -32.35 28.42
N LEU A 816 -3.07 -31.76 29.41
CA LEU A 816 -2.20 -30.59 29.21
C LEU A 816 -1.09 -30.91 28.20
N LEU A 817 -0.83 -30.01 27.25
CA LEU A 817 0.13 -30.22 26.17
C LEU A 817 1.58 -29.95 26.62
N GLU A 818 2.16 -30.88 27.36
CA GLU A 818 3.57 -30.89 27.78
C GLU A 818 4.50 -31.64 26.79
N ASP A 819 3.96 -32.04 25.63
CA ASP A 819 4.63 -32.90 24.66
C ASP A 819 5.70 -32.15 23.84
N ASN A 820 6.97 -32.47 24.07
CA ASN A 820 8.13 -31.89 23.38
C ASN A 820 8.15 -32.11 21.84
N THR A 821 7.32 -33.00 21.30
CA THR A 821 7.17 -33.17 19.84
C THR A 821 6.30 -32.07 19.21
N VAL A 822 5.38 -31.49 19.98
CA VAL A 822 4.45 -30.43 19.55
C VAL A 822 4.88 -29.09 20.16
N GLY A 823 5.60 -28.30 19.38
CA GLY A 823 6.06 -27.00 19.84
C GLY A 823 4.90 -25.99 19.92
N THR A 824 4.84 -25.25 21.03
CA THR A 824 3.97 -24.07 21.17
C THR A 824 4.79 -22.79 21.33
N ARG A 825 4.24 -21.64 20.91
CA ARG A 825 4.80 -20.29 21.13
C ARG A 825 3.64 -19.31 21.32
N THR A 826 3.77 -18.35 22.23
CA THR A 826 2.69 -17.38 22.51
C THR A 826 3.24 -15.97 22.54
N SER A 827 2.75 -15.12 21.63
CA SER A 827 3.03 -13.69 21.60
C SER A 827 2.01 -12.92 22.47
N GLU A 828 1.95 -11.60 22.32
CA GLU A 828 0.97 -10.75 23.01
C GLU A 828 -0.46 -10.87 22.43
N VAL A 829 -0.60 -11.34 21.19
CA VAL A 829 -1.87 -11.33 20.44
C VAL A 829 -2.17 -12.62 19.66
N ASP A 830 -1.24 -13.57 19.64
CA ASP A 830 -1.42 -14.87 18.99
C ASP A 830 -0.67 -16.00 19.71
N THR A 831 -1.12 -17.22 19.46
CA THR A 831 -0.41 -18.43 19.84
C THR A 831 -0.23 -19.31 18.61
N ILE A 832 0.91 -19.99 18.55
CA ILE A 832 1.34 -20.84 17.44
C ILE A 832 1.50 -22.25 17.98
N ILE A 833 0.87 -23.22 17.33
CA ILE A 833 1.12 -24.65 17.54
C ILE A 833 1.76 -25.22 16.27
N PHE A 834 2.94 -25.83 16.41
CA PHE A 834 3.76 -26.28 15.28
C PHE A 834 4.35 -27.68 15.49
N ILE A 835 4.35 -28.48 14.42
CA ILE A 835 4.86 -29.84 14.37
C ILE A 835 5.82 -29.91 13.17
N ARG A 836 7.08 -30.32 13.42
CA ARG A 836 8.16 -30.28 12.41
C ARG A 836 8.01 -31.35 11.32
N SER A 837 7.40 -32.46 11.67
CA SER A 837 7.11 -33.62 10.85
C SER A 837 5.91 -34.32 11.49
N ALA A 838 4.77 -34.37 10.81
CA ALA A 838 3.55 -34.96 11.34
C ALA A 838 3.69 -36.49 11.44
N GLU A 839 3.02 -37.05 12.45
CA GLU A 839 2.96 -38.49 12.71
C GLU A 839 1.53 -38.83 13.14
N ARG A 840 1.12 -40.09 13.03
CA ARG A 840 -0.27 -40.49 13.36
C ARG A 840 -0.62 -40.24 14.84
N THR A 841 0.37 -40.32 15.72
CA THR A 841 0.37 -39.91 17.14
C THR A 841 -0.02 -38.45 17.35
N HIS A 842 0.23 -37.55 16.40
CA HIS A 842 -0.17 -36.14 16.43
C HIS A 842 -1.64 -35.91 16.00
N SER A 843 -2.39 -36.96 15.70
CA SER A 843 -3.85 -36.85 15.57
C SER A 843 -4.47 -36.64 16.96
N GLY A 844 -5.57 -35.87 17.02
CA GLY A 844 -6.28 -35.63 18.26
C GLY A 844 -7.12 -34.35 18.24
N LYS A 845 -7.84 -34.12 19.33
CA LYS A 845 -8.53 -32.87 19.64
C LYS A 845 -7.57 -31.95 20.38
N TYR A 846 -7.11 -30.89 19.73
CA TYR A 846 -6.34 -29.83 20.37
C TYR A 846 -7.29 -28.72 20.84
N THR A 847 -7.36 -28.49 22.15
CA THR A 847 -8.18 -27.42 22.73
C THR A 847 -7.26 -26.29 23.18
N LEU A 848 -7.44 -25.11 22.61
CA LEU A 848 -6.85 -23.87 23.09
C LEU A 848 -7.77 -23.27 24.17
N SER A 849 -7.20 -22.90 25.32
CA SER A 849 -7.85 -22.09 26.34
C SER A 849 -7.08 -20.79 26.53
N VAL A 850 -7.81 -19.68 26.67
CA VAL A 850 -7.26 -18.37 27.02
C VAL A 850 -8.02 -17.81 28.22
N GLN A 851 -7.30 -17.39 29.27
CA GLN A 851 -7.87 -17.04 30.56
C GLN A 851 -7.36 -15.70 31.08
N ILE A 852 -8.26 -14.88 31.62
CA ILE A 852 -8.00 -13.64 32.35
C ILE A 852 -8.75 -13.75 33.67
N GLU A 853 -8.02 -13.97 34.77
CA GLU A 853 -8.59 -14.22 36.09
C GLU A 853 -9.71 -15.27 36.06
N ASN A 854 -10.97 -14.85 36.27
CA ASN A 854 -12.16 -15.70 36.29
C ASN A 854 -12.87 -15.81 34.92
N MET A 855 -12.42 -15.07 33.91
CA MET A 855 -12.95 -15.11 32.55
C MET A 855 -12.11 -16.05 31.68
N SER A 856 -12.74 -16.81 30.80
CA SER A 856 -12.03 -17.62 29.79
C SER A 856 -12.81 -17.73 28.48
N ASP A 857 -12.09 -18.02 27.41
CA ASP A 857 -12.63 -18.47 26.12
C ASP A 857 -11.84 -19.70 25.65
N SER A 858 -12.48 -20.59 24.88
CA SER A 858 -11.88 -21.86 24.47
C SER A 858 -12.28 -22.27 23.06
N ALA A 859 -11.33 -22.86 22.32
CA ALA A 859 -11.49 -23.19 20.92
C ALA A 859 -10.91 -24.57 20.60
N ASP A 860 -11.70 -25.39 19.91
CA ASP A 860 -11.34 -26.76 19.55
C ASP A 860 -10.85 -26.85 18.11
N ILE A 861 -9.73 -27.56 17.92
CA ILE A 861 -9.08 -27.81 16.63
C ILE A 861 -8.85 -29.32 16.51
N TYR A 862 -9.43 -29.94 15.49
CA TYR A 862 -9.32 -31.37 15.27
C TYR A 862 -8.26 -31.66 14.21
N ILE A 863 -7.13 -32.26 14.60
CA ILE A 863 -6.06 -32.65 13.69
C ILE A 863 -6.14 -34.16 13.43
N GLN A 864 -6.09 -34.57 12.17
CA GLN A 864 -6.01 -35.97 11.77
C GLN A 864 -4.84 -36.16 10.82
N VAL A 865 -3.79 -36.84 11.30
CA VAL A 865 -2.62 -37.18 10.49
C VAL A 865 -2.85 -38.53 9.83
N VAL A 866 -2.87 -38.53 8.50
CA VAL A 866 -3.23 -39.64 7.63
C VAL A 866 -2.03 -40.17 6.85
N GLU A 867 -2.11 -41.44 6.47
CA GLU A 867 -1.10 -42.18 5.74
C GLU A 867 -1.78 -43.07 4.68
N LYS A 868 -1.03 -43.69 3.78
CA LYS A 868 -1.60 -44.71 2.89
C LYS A 868 -2.18 -45.89 3.70
N PRO A 869 -3.20 -46.58 3.19
CA PRO A 869 -3.75 -47.75 3.85
C PRO A 869 -2.83 -48.96 3.68
N GLY A 870 -2.97 -49.97 4.53
CA GLY A 870 -2.34 -51.27 4.35
C GLY A 870 -2.96 -52.08 3.20
N PRO A 871 -2.34 -53.21 2.81
CA PRO A 871 -2.93 -54.13 1.83
C PRO A 871 -4.21 -54.78 2.38
N PRO A 872 -5.24 -55.01 1.53
CA PRO A 872 -6.48 -55.68 1.94
C PRO A 872 -6.22 -57.16 2.24
N ILE A 873 -6.87 -57.69 3.27
CA ILE A 873 -6.53 -59.01 3.81
C ILE A 873 -7.47 -60.11 3.29
N ALA A 874 -6.98 -61.35 3.29
CA ALA A 874 -7.74 -62.55 2.96
C ALA A 874 -8.42 -62.57 1.56
N VAL A 875 -7.77 -61.94 0.57
CA VAL A 875 -8.14 -61.97 -0.85
C VAL A 875 -8.20 -63.42 -1.35
N ARG A 876 -9.31 -63.80 -2.00
CA ARG A 876 -9.55 -65.12 -2.58
C ARG A 876 -10.41 -65.03 -3.84
N VAL A 877 -10.24 -65.98 -4.74
CA VAL A 877 -11.26 -66.35 -5.73
C VAL A 877 -12.31 -67.21 -5.03
N THR A 878 -13.58 -66.86 -5.14
CA THR A 878 -14.70 -67.61 -4.51
C THR A 878 -15.43 -68.52 -5.48
N GLU A 879 -15.61 -68.09 -6.72
CA GLU A 879 -16.35 -68.81 -7.75
C GLU A 879 -15.78 -68.48 -9.14
N VAL A 880 -15.83 -69.43 -10.06
CA VAL A 880 -15.39 -69.26 -11.46
C VAL A 880 -16.43 -69.89 -12.38
N TRP A 881 -16.97 -69.12 -13.33
CA TRP A 881 -18.01 -69.58 -14.25
C TRP A 881 -17.90 -68.91 -15.63
N GLY A 882 -17.96 -69.70 -16.70
CA GLY A 882 -17.81 -69.21 -18.06
C GLY A 882 -16.48 -68.48 -18.26
N PHE A 883 -16.56 -67.15 -18.45
CA PHE A 883 -15.42 -66.25 -18.63
C PHE A 883 -15.18 -65.34 -17.41
N ASN A 884 -15.73 -65.69 -16.23
CA ASN A 884 -15.76 -64.82 -15.05
C ASN A 884 -15.14 -65.48 -13.81
N ALA A 885 -14.60 -64.66 -12.91
CA ALA A 885 -14.17 -65.05 -11.58
C ALA A 885 -14.67 -64.07 -10.52
N ALA A 886 -15.34 -64.56 -9.48
CA ALA A 886 -15.70 -63.76 -8.31
C ALA A 886 -14.52 -63.69 -7.32
N LEU A 887 -14.31 -62.50 -6.77
CA LEU A 887 -13.27 -62.17 -5.80
C LEU A 887 -13.90 -61.62 -4.52
N GLU A 888 -13.42 -62.09 -3.38
CA GLU A 888 -13.75 -61.52 -2.07
C GLU A 888 -12.49 -61.27 -1.25
N TRP A 889 -12.51 -60.21 -0.45
CA TRP A 889 -11.46 -59.85 0.50
C TRP A 889 -12.07 -59.25 1.77
N LYS A 890 -11.22 -58.73 2.66
CA LYS A 890 -11.61 -57.88 3.78
C LYS A 890 -10.83 -56.55 3.71
N PRO A 891 -11.33 -55.48 4.34
CA PRO A 891 -10.55 -54.25 4.53
C PRO A 891 -9.17 -54.52 5.15
N PRO A 892 -8.20 -53.63 4.95
CA PRO A 892 -6.87 -53.78 5.53
C PRO A 892 -6.92 -53.75 7.06
N LYS A 893 -5.89 -54.30 7.72
CA LYS A 893 -5.76 -54.24 9.18
C LYS A 893 -5.47 -52.80 9.66
N ASP A 894 -4.78 -52.03 8.83
CA ASP A 894 -4.47 -50.63 9.03
C ASP A 894 -5.04 -49.83 7.86
N ASP A 895 -5.84 -48.81 8.16
CA ASP A 895 -6.51 -47.97 7.18
C ASP A 895 -5.72 -46.68 6.86
N GLY A 896 -4.54 -46.50 7.46
CA GLY A 896 -3.75 -45.27 7.34
C GLY A 896 -4.31 -44.12 8.18
N ASN A 897 -5.10 -44.42 9.21
CA ASN A 897 -5.89 -43.46 10.00
C ASN A 897 -6.90 -42.68 9.12
N CYS A 898 -7.47 -43.31 8.09
CA CYS A 898 -8.45 -42.68 7.20
C CYS A 898 -9.41 -43.71 6.57
N GLU A 899 -10.62 -43.30 6.19
CA GLU A 899 -11.62 -44.21 5.62
C GLU A 899 -11.17 -44.80 4.26
N ILE A 900 -11.39 -46.10 4.07
CA ILE A 900 -11.13 -46.80 2.81
C ILE A 900 -12.23 -46.45 1.79
N ILE A 901 -11.94 -45.51 0.90
CA ILE A 901 -12.85 -45.02 -0.14
C ILE A 901 -13.06 -46.02 -1.29
N GLY A 902 -12.15 -47.00 -1.45
CA GLY A 902 -12.26 -48.02 -2.51
C GLY A 902 -11.13 -49.05 -2.52
N TYR A 903 -11.13 -49.84 -3.58
CA TYR A 903 -10.11 -50.85 -3.88
C TYR A 903 -9.76 -50.86 -5.36
N THR A 904 -8.49 -51.06 -5.70
CA THR A 904 -8.04 -51.24 -7.09
C THR A 904 -7.63 -52.70 -7.32
N ILE A 905 -8.28 -53.36 -8.28
CA ILE A 905 -8.14 -54.79 -8.58
C ILE A 905 -7.34 -54.97 -9.87
N GLN A 906 -6.33 -55.84 -9.84
CA GLN A 906 -5.53 -56.22 -10.99
C GLN A 906 -5.51 -57.74 -11.20
N LYS A 907 -5.48 -58.19 -12.46
CA LYS A 907 -5.26 -59.59 -12.86
C LYS A 907 -3.85 -59.79 -13.44
N ALA A 908 -3.34 -61.01 -13.37
CA ALA A 908 -2.18 -61.46 -14.14
C ALA A 908 -2.36 -62.92 -14.56
N ASP A 909 -2.18 -63.22 -15.85
CA ASP A 909 -2.12 -64.60 -16.36
C ASP A 909 -0.83 -65.30 -15.88
N MET A 910 -0.92 -66.58 -15.52
CA MET A 910 0.21 -67.34 -14.96
C MET A 910 1.40 -67.52 -15.91
N LYS A 911 1.18 -67.51 -17.23
CA LYS A 911 2.20 -67.75 -18.26
C LYS A 911 2.99 -66.46 -18.51
N THR A 912 2.31 -65.32 -18.53
CA THR A 912 2.93 -64.00 -18.70
C THR A 912 3.48 -63.42 -17.39
N LYS A 913 2.71 -63.52 -16.29
CA LYS A 913 2.94 -62.86 -14.99
C LYS A 913 2.99 -61.32 -15.06
N ASP A 914 2.42 -60.74 -16.11
CA ASP A 914 2.29 -59.29 -16.27
C ASP A 914 0.94 -58.82 -15.70
N TRP A 915 0.95 -57.77 -14.87
CA TRP A 915 -0.22 -57.27 -14.14
C TRP A 915 -0.99 -56.19 -14.89
N PHE A 916 -2.32 -56.33 -14.95
CA PHE A 916 -3.26 -55.42 -15.62
C PHE A 916 -4.38 -54.98 -14.66
N THR A 917 -4.66 -53.69 -14.57
CA THR A 917 -5.82 -53.19 -13.82
C THR A 917 -7.13 -53.60 -14.50
N VAL A 918 -8.07 -54.10 -13.70
CA VAL A 918 -9.43 -54.47 -14.11
C VAL A 918 -10.43 -53.43 -13.61
N TYR A 919 -10.34 -53.08 -12.32
CA TYR A 919 -11.22 -52.11 -11.66
C TYR A 919 -10.40 -51.16 -10.79
N GLU A 920 -10.82 -49.90 -10.78
CA GLU A 920 -10.29 -48.82 -9.94
C GLU A 920 -11.44 -48.30 -9.07
N HIS A 921 -11.16 -47.82 -7.86
CA HIS A 921 -12.15 -47.26 -6.92
C HIS A 921 -13.35 -48.18 -6.60
N ASN A 922 -13.18 -49.52 -6.65
CA ASN A 922 -14.27 -50.45 -6.36
C ASN A 922 -14.67 -50.37 -4.88
N ARG A 923 -15.84 -49.81 -4.57
CA ARG A 923 -16.28 -49.50 -3.18
C ARG A 923 -16.67 -50.70 -2.31
N ARG A 924 -16.63 -51.93 -2.83
CA ARG A 924 -17.01 -53.14 -2.09
C ARG A 924 -15.78 -54.01 -1.82
N PRO A 925 -15.73 -54.79 -0.72
CA PRO A 925 -14.69 -55.78 -0.46
C PRO A 925 -14.85 -57.06 -1.33
N SER A 926 -15.48 -56.92 -2.50
CA SER A 926 -15.72 -57.98 -3.48
C SER A 926 -15.96 -57.39 -4.86
N CYS A 927 -15.69 -58.18 -5.91
CA CYS A 927 -16.07 -57.87 -7.30
C CYS A 927 -16.14 -59.17 -8.12
N THR A 928 -16.66 -59.08 -9.34
CA THR A 928 -16.56 -60.15 -10.35
C THR A 928 -15.73 -59.63 -11.51
N VAL A 929 -14.60 -60.27 -11.79
CA VAL A 929 -13.80 -59.99 -12.99
C VAL A 929 -14.40 -60.80 -14.15
N SER A 930 -14.76 -60.12 -15.24
CA SER A 930 -15.30 -60.72 -16.47
C SER A 930 -14.26 -60.80 -17.58
N ASP A 931 -14.66 -61.39 -18.72
CA ASP A 931 -13.90 -61.43 -19.98
C ASP A 931 -12.50 -62.07 -19.84
N LEU A 932 -12.38 -63.08 -18.98
CA LEU A 932 -11.18 -63.90 -18.78
C LEU A 932 -11.10 -65.00 -19.85
N VAL A 933 -9.92 -65.20 -20.45
CA VAL A 933 -9.74 -66.10 -21.59
C VAL A 933 -9.78 -67.57 -21.15
N MET A 934 -10.57 -68.41 -21.84
CA MET A 934 -10.60 -69.87 -21.62
C MET A 934 -9.23 -70.51 -21.86
N GLY A 935 -8.83 -71.44 -21.00
CA GLY A 935 -7.52 -72.12 -21.05
C GLY A 935 -6.37 -71.32 -20.44
N ASN A 936 -6.66 -70.15 -19.86
CA ASN A 936 -5.72 -69.41 -19.02
C ASN A 936 -6.05 -69.56 -17.54
N GLU A 937 -5.05 -69.27 -16.71
CA GLU A 937 -5.13 -69.33 -15.26
C GLU A 937 -4.61 -68.01 -14.68
N TYR A 938 -5.40 -67.36 -13.83
CA TYR A 938 -5.16 -65.99 -13.39
C TYR A 938 -4.90 -65.90 -11.89
N PHE A 939 -3.89 -65.12 -11.51
CA PHE A 939 -3.78 -64.52 -10.18
C PHE A 939 -4.46 -63.16 -10.14
N PHE A 940 -4.92 -62.77 -8.97
CA PHE A 940 -5.45 -61.42 -8.72
C PHE A 940 -4.70 -60.77 -7.56
N ARG A 941 -4.61 -59.44 -7.60
CA ARG A 941 -4.17 -58.65 -6.45
C ARG A 941 -5.05 -57.42 -6.29
N VAL A 942 -5.26 -57.03 -5.05
CA VAL A 942 -6.11 -55.89 -4.68
C VAL A 942 -5.31 -54.92 -3.83
N PHE A 943 -5.38 -53.65 -4.16
CA PHE A 943 -4.86 -52.54 -3.37
C PHE A 943 -6.01 -51.87 -2.61
N SER A 944 -5.78 -51.46 -1.37
CA SER A 944 -6.71 -50.59 -0.62
C SER A 944 -6.52 -49.15 -1.07
N GLU A 945 -7.55 -48.31 -0.94
CA GLU A 945 -7.47 -46.89 -1.29
C GLU A 945 -8.15 -46.03 -0.22
N ASN A 946 -7.44 -45.00 0.26
CA ASN A 946 -7.99 -43.90 1.05
C ASN A 946 -7.64 -42.56 0.37
N ILE A 947 -7.86 -41.41 1.02
CA ILE A 947 -7.57 -40.08 0.45
C ILE A 947 -6.07 -39.86 0.13
N CYS A 948 -5.17 -40.60 0.78
CA CYS A 948 -3.72 -40.60 0.51
C CYS A 948 -3.35 -41.43 -0.74
N GLY A 949 -4.32 -42.13 -1.33
CA GLY A 949 -4.17 -43.00 -2.49
C GLY A 949 -4.09 -44.49 -2.13
N LEU A 950 -3.41 -45.23 -3.01
CA LEU A 950 -3.31 -46.70 -2.92
C LEU A 950 -2.33 -47.15 -1.85
N SER A 951 -2.59 -48.32 -1.26
CA SER A 951 -1.65 -49.06 -0.44
C SER A 951 -0.36 -49.38 -1.23
N ASP A 952 0.81 -49.32 -0.59
CA ASP A 952 2.08 -49.62 -1.28
C ASP A 952 2.25 -51.13 -1.57
N GLU A 953 1.64 -51.97 -0.75
CA GLU A 953 1.49 -53.41 -1.00
C GLU A 953 0.08 -53.77 -1.50
N ALA A 954 -0.06 -54.96 -2.08
CA ALA A 954 -1.35 -55.51 -2.50
C ALA A 954 -1.65 -56.84 -1.81
N GLY A 955 -2.91 -57.05 -1.44
CA GLY A 955 -3.41 -58.37 -1.06
C GLY A 955 -3.48 -59.26 -2.29
N ILE A 956 -2.74 -60.36 -2.31
CA ILE A 956 -2.73 -61.32 -3.43
C ILE A 956 -3.75 -62.44 -3.17
N SER A 957 -4.44 -62.90 -4.21
CA SER A 957 -5.40 -64.00 -4.10
C SER A 957 -4.73 -65.30 -3.67
N LYS A 958 -5.24 -65.92 -2.59
CA LYS A 958 -4.72 -67.20 -2.06
C LYS A 958 -4.75 -68.35 -3.07
N ASN A 959 -5.67 -68.28 -4.02
CA ASN A 959 -5.91 -69.22 -5.10
C ASN A 959 -5.96 -68.49 -6.44
N THR A 960 -5.72 -69.26 -7.50
CA THR A 960 -5.89 -68.85 -8.90
C THR A 960 -7.31 -69.08 -9.40
N ALA A 961 -7.67 -68.47 -10.54
CA ALA A 961 -8.85 -68.81 -11.33
C ALA A 961 -8.42 -69.48 -12.65
N LEU A 962 -8.61 -70.79 -12.76
CA LEU A 962 -8.45 -71.54 -14.01
C LEU A 962 -9.77 -71.49 -14.80
N ILE A 963 -9.75 -70.93 -16.01
CA ILE A 963 -10.95 -70.74 -16.84
C ILE A 963 -11.12 -71.96 -17.76
N THR A 964 -12.04 -72.86 -17.42
CA THR A 964 -12.26 -74.12 -18.16
C THR A 964 -13.40 -74.02 -19.18
N LYS A 965 -13.34 -74.87 -20.22
CA LYS A 965 -14.38 -74.94 -21.27
C LYS A 965 -15.68 -75.63 -20.80
N THR A 966 -15.62 -76.32 -19.66
CA THR A 966 -16.75 -76.97 -18.98
C THR A 966 -16.96 -76.30 -17.63
N GLY A 967 -17.43 -75.05 -17.66
CA GLY A 967 -17.89 -74.38 -16.44
C GLY A 967 -19.07 -75.13 -15.84
N LEU A 968 -19.08 -75.27 -14.51
CA LEU A 968 -20.23 -75.80 -13.79
C LEU A 968 -21.46 -74.90 -14.03
N ASP A 969 -22.64 -75.51 -14.16
CA ASP A 969 -23.90 -74.76 -14.16
C ASP A 969 -24.01 -73.93 -12.89
N TYR A 970 -24.34 -72.64 -13.06
CA TYR A 970 -24.61 -71.74 -11.94
C TYR A 970 -25.85 -72.23 -11.20
N LYS A 971 -25.63 -72.96 -10.10
CA LYS A 971 -26.66 -73.28 -9.11
C LYS A 971 -26.73 -72.10 -8.14
N PRO A 972 -27.73 -71.21 -8.23
CA PRO A 972 -27.93 -70.23 -7.16
C PRO A 972 -28.10 -70.98 -5.83
N PRO A 973 -27.59 -70.45 -4.71
CA PRO A 973 -27.81 -71.06 -3.41
C PRO A 973 -29.32 -71.20 -3.17
N PRO A 974 -29.79 -72.30 -2.55
CA PRO A 974 -31.21 -72.50 -2.30
C PRO A 974 -31.74 -71.32 -1.49
N PHE A 975 -32.62 -70.54 -2.13
CA PHE A 975 -33.23 -69.39 -1.49
C PHE A 975 -34.07 -69.93 -0.34
N ARG A 976 -33.69 -69.62 0.91
CA ARG A 976 -34.55 -69.93 2.05
C ARG A 976 -35.77 -69.04 1.92
N GLU A 977 -36.86 -69.63 1.47
CA GLU A 977 -38.19 -69.06 1.55
C GLU A 977 -38.47 -68.74 3.03
N MET A 978 -38.50 -67.44 3.33
CA MET A 978 -39.20 -66.92 4.48
C MET A 978 -40.45 -66.27 3.91
N ASP A 979 -41.58 -66.97 4.04
CA ASP A 979 -42.90 -66.53 3.63
C ASP A 979 -43.32 -65.27 4.38
N VAL A 980 -42.89 -64.13 3.85
CA VAL A 980 -43.35 -62.82 4.26
C VAL A 980 -43.61 -62.01 3.00
N ASN A 981 -44.87 -62.03 2.59
CA ASN A 981 -45.44 -61.07 1.64
C ASN A 981 -45.06 -59.65 2.10
N ARG A 982 -44.35 -58.90 1.26
CA ARG A 982 -43.82 -57.57 1.53
C ARG A 982 -44.06 -56.66 0.33
N SER A 983 -44.60 -55.48 0.61
CA SER A 983 -44.64 -54.39 -0.36
C SER A 983 -43.24 -54.05 -0.89
N PRO A 984 -43.13 -53.45 -2.08
CA PRO A 984 -41.85 -53.11 -2.67
C PRO A 984 -41.18 -52.04 -1.81
N LYS A 985 -39.86 -52.16 -1.61
CA LYS A 985 -39.06 -51.12 -0.96
C LYS A 985 -37.69 -51.00 -1.60
N PHE A 986 -37.29 -49.78 -1.96
CA PHE A 986 -35.96 -49.50 -2.47
C PHE A 986 -34.92 -49.58 -1.34
N THR A 987 -33.95 -50.48 -1.53
CA THR A 987 -32.78 -50.66 -0.65
C THR A 987 -31.53 -49.93 -1.15
N ALA A 988 -31.56 -49.40 -2.39
CA ALA A 988 -30.63 -48.40 -2.87
C ALA A 988 -31.39 -47.40 -3.77
N PRO A 989 -31.30 -46.08 -3.52
CA PRO A 989 -32.00 -45.07 -4.31
C PRO A 989 -31.36 -44.92 -5.70
N LEU A 990 -32.05 -44.17 -6.58
CA LEU A 990 -31.39 -43.55 -7.72
C LEU A 990 -30.49 -42.41 -7.22
N VAL A 991 -29.45 -42.09 -7.99
CA VAL A 991 -28.48 -41.02 -7.68
C VAL A 991 -28.37 -40.09 -8.88
N ASP A 992 -28.31 -38.78 -8.61
CA ASP A 992 -28.14 -37.75 -9.63
C ASP A 992 -26.85 -37.99 -10.44
N ARG A 993 -26.94 -37.89 -11.77
CA ARG A 993 -25.83 -38.23 -12.66
C ARG A 993 -25.66 -37.20 -13.76
N CYS A 994 -24.42 -36.77 -13.97
CA CYS A 994 -24.01 -36.02 -15.16
C CYS A 994 -23.33 -36.96 -16.16
N VAL A 995 -23.70 -36.86 -17.44
CA VAL A 995 -23.13 -37.66 -18.55
C VAL A 995 -22.88 -36.80 -19.79
N VAL A 996 -22.07 -37.29 -20.72
CA VAL A 996 -21.73 -36.58 -21.97
C VAL A 996 -22.54 -37.16 -23.13
N ALA A 997 -23.11 -36.30 -23.98
CA ALA A 997 -23.91 -36.72 -25.12
C ALA A 997 -23.11 -37.61 -26.08
N GLY A 998 -23.77 -38.63 -26.62
CA GLY A 998 -23.18 -39.69 -27.43
C GLY A 998 -22.64 -40.89 -26.63
N TYR A 999 -22.24 -40.71 -25.37
CA TYR A 999 -21.72 -41.79 -24.52
C TYR A 999 -22.82 -42.47 -23.71
N ALA A 1000 -22.89 -43.80 -23.75
CA ALA A 1000 -23.95 -44.56 -23.09
C ALA A 1000 -24.01 -44.26 -21.58
N ALA A 1001 -25.21 -43.91 -21.10
CA ALA A 1001 -25.49 -43.65 -19.69
C ALA A 1001 -26.23 -44.84 -19.07
N ALA A 1002 -26.12 -44.97 -17.75
CA ALA A 1002 -26.92 -45.91 -16.98
C ALA A 1002 -27.37 -45.26 -15.67
N ILE A 1003 -28.59 -45.52 -15.24
CA ILE A 1003 -29.06 -45.19 -13.89
C ILE A 1003 -29.61 -46.46 -13.24
N SER A 1004 -29.24 -46.69 -11.99
CA SER A 1004 -29.46 -47.97 -11.31
C SER A 1004 -29.93 -47.76 -9.87
N CYS A 1005 -30.86 -48.59 -9.44
CA CYS A 1005 -31.38 -48.65 -8.08
C CYS A 1005 -31.58 -50.13 -7.68
N ALA A 1006 -31.86 -50.42 -6.41
CA ALA A 1006 -32.11 -51.78 -5.95
C ALA A 1006 -33.39 -51.85 -5.12
N VAL A 1007 -34.27 -52.80 -5.45
CA VAL A 1007 -35.57 -53.01 -4.79
C VAL A 1007 -35.67 -54.42 -4.21
N ARG A 1008 -36.41 -54.54 -3.11
CA ARG A 1008 -36.88 -55.84 -2.57
C ARG A 1008 -38.39 -55.80 -2.38
N GLY A 1009 -39.07 -56.91 -2.64
CA GLY A 1009 -40.53 -57.04 -2.50
C GLY A 1009 -40.98 -58.42 -2.96
N TYR A 1010 -42.05 -58.94 -2.35
CA TYR A 1010 -42.63 -60.24 -2.69
C TYR A 1010 -44.17 -60.19 -2.50
N PRO A 1011 -45.01 -60.53 -3.50
CA PRO A 1011 -44.68 -61.03 -4.84
C PRO A 1011 -43.78 -60.08 -5.66
N LYS A 1012 -43.11 -60.63 -6.70
CA LYS A 1012 -42.10 -59.91 -7.48
C LYS A 1012 -42.67 -58.62 -8.08
N PRO A 1013 -42.13 -57.43 -7.75
CA PRO A 1013 -42.73 -56.18 -8.19
C PRO A 1013 -42.61 -55.94 -9.70
N LYS A 1014 -43.71 -55.43 -10.27
CA LYS A 1014 -43.72 -54.79 -11.59
C LYS A 1014 -42.98 -53.47 -11.50
N ILE A 1015 -42.09 -53.23 -12.47
CA ILE A 1015 -41.22 -52.06 -12.52
C ILE A 1015 -41.70 -51.10 -13.60
N ILE A 1016 -41.74 -49.81 -13.29
CA ILE A 1016 -42.11 -48.73 -14.21
C ILE A 1016 -41.03 -47.64 -14.12
N TRP A 1017 -40.32 -47.41 -15.21
CA TRP A 1017 -39.42 -46.27 -15.35
C TRP A 1017 -40.15 -45.07 -15.95
N MET A 1018 -39.86 -43.88 -15.43
CA MET A 1018 -40.44 -42.62 -15.88
C MET A 1018 -39.34 -41.58 -16.11
N LYS A 1019 -39.60 -40.64 -17.03
CA LYS A 1019 -38.80 -39.44 -17.26
C LYS A 1019 -39.74 -38.23 -17.27
N ASN A 1020 -39.47 -37.22 -16.44
CA ASN A 1020 -40.30 -36.04 -16.24
C ASN A 1020 -41.79 -36.44 -16.03
N ASN A 1021 -42.02 -37.43 -15.17
CA ASN A 1021 -43.32 -38.05 -14.86
C ASN A 1021 -44.05 -38.75 -16.04
N MET A 1022 -43.43 -38.87 -17.22
CA MET A 1022 -43.94 -39.68 -18.33
C MET A 1022 -43.32 -41.08 -18.32
N ILE A 1023 -44.14 -42.12 -18.49
CA ILE A 1023 -43.67 -43.52 -18.53
C ILE A 1023 -42.78 -43.75 -19.76
N ILE A 1024 -41.58 -44.27 -19.53
CA ILE A 1024 -40.66 -44.70 -20.58
C ILE A 1024 -41.19 -46.02 -21.15
N ARG A 1025 -41.53 -46.01 -22.44
CA ARG A 1025 -41.92 -47.22 -23.19
C ARG A 1025 -40.67 -47.95 -23.69
N GLU A 1026 -40.82 -49.21 -24.07
CA GLU A 1026 -39.72 -49.97 -24.68
C GLU A 1026 -39.28 -49.32 -26.00
N ASP A 1027 -38.00 -48.95 -26.05
CA ASP A 1027 -37.37 -48.23 -27.15
C ASP A 1027 -35.91 -48.71 -27.27
N PRO A 1028 -35.34 -48.93 -28.46
CA PRO A 1028 -33.95 -49.38 -28.63
C PRO A 1028 -32.88 -48.51 -27.96
N LYS A 1029 -33.22 -47.26 -27.63
CA LYS A 1029 -32.41 -46.28 -26.88
C LYS A 1029 -32.44 -46.51 -25.36
N PHE A 1030 -33.54 -47.04 -24.82
CA PHE A 1030 -33.81 -47.18 -23.38
C PHE A 1030 -33.87 -48.66 -22.96
N LEU A 1031 -32.70 -49.28 -22.79
CA LEU A 1031 -32.58 -50.71 -22.44
C LEU A 1031 -32.68 -50.92 -20.91
N MET A 1032 -33.85 -51.37 -20.48
CA MET A 1032 -34.13 -51.75 -19.09
C MET A 1032 -33.61 -53.15 -18.76
N GLN A 1033 -33.03 -53.32 -17.56
CA GLN A 1033 -32.50 -54.58 -17.04
C GLN A 1033 -32.90 -54.75 -15.56
N ASN A 1034 -33.16 -55.99 -15.14
CA ASN A 1034 -33.43 -56.36 -13.75
C ASN A 1034 -32.65 -57.65 -13.43
N ASN A 1035 -31.60 -57.53 -12.62
CA ASN A 1035 -30.79 -58.66 -12.16
C ASN A 1035 -30.92 -58.79 -10.63
N GLN A 1036 -31.62 -59.84 -10.17
CA GLN A 1036 -31.82 -60.15 -8.74
C GLN A 1036 -32.29 -58.95 -7.88
N GLY A 1037 -33.13 -58.07 -8.44
CA GLY A 1037 -33.66 -56.88 -7.76
C GLY A 1037 -32.82 -55.61 -7.94
N VAL A 1038 -31.64 -55.69 -8.56
CA VAL A 1038 -30.92 -54.51 -9.08
C VAL A 1038 -31.53 -54.14 -10.42
N LEU A 1039 -32.12 -52.96 -10.49
CA LEU A 1039 -32.77 -52.40 -11.66
C LEU A 1039 -31.80 -51.42 -12.34
N THR A 1040 -31.71 -51.45 -13.67
CA THR A 1040 -30.86 -50.51 -14.43
C THR A 1040 -31.54 -50.10 -15.72
N LEU A 1041 -31.62 -48.79 -15.96
CA LEU A 1041 -32.01 -48.19 -17.23
C LEU A 1041 -30.76 -47.72 -17.95
N ASN A 1042 -30.41 -48.37 -19.06
CA ASN A 1042 -29.30 -47.97 -19.93
C ASN A 1042 -29.82 -47.09 -21.07
N ILE A 1043 -29.27 -45.88 -21.19
CA ILE A 1043 -29.62 -44.91 -22.23
C ILE A 1043 -28.48 -44.90 -23.25
N ARG A 1044 -28.74 -45.46 -24.44
CA ARG A 1044 -27.76 -45.52 -25.53
C ARG A 1044 -27.70 -44.18 -26.28
N LYS A 1045 -26.48 -43.68 -26.51
CA LYS A 1045 -26.21 -42.40 -27.20
C LYS A 1045 -27.16 -41.25 -26.77
N PRO A 1046 -27.18 -40.90 -25.47
CA PRO A 1046 -28.02 -39.81 -24.97
C PRO A 1046 -27.64 -38.49 -25.64
N SER A 1047 -28.62 -37.60 -25.75
CA SER A 1047 -28.50 -36.21 -26.22
C SER A 1047 -28.81 -35.25 -25.07
N THR A 1048 -28.57 -33.96 -25.25
CA THR A 1048 -28.99 -32.90 -24.28
C THR A 1048 -30.48 -33.01 -23.91
N PHE A 1049 -31.34 -33.33 -24.89
CA PHE A 1049 -32.77 -33.59 -24.68
C PHE A 1049 -33.08 -34.84 -23.84
N ASP A 1050 -32.12 -35.76 -23.63
CA ASP A 1050 -32.29 -36.91 -22.75
C ASP A 1050 -32.06 -36.57 -21.27
N GLY A 1051 -31.57 -35.36 -20.96
CA GLY A 1051 -31.61 -34.82 -19.60
C GLY A 1051 -33.04 -34.68 -19.07
N GLY A 1052 -33.16 -34.67 -17.74
CA GLY A 1052 -34.44 -34.59 -17.04
C GLY A 1052 -34.43 -35.30 -15.69
N ARG A 1053 -35.57 -35.33 -15.02
CA ARG A 1053 -35.77 -36.13 -13.80
C ARG A 1053 -36.21 -37.53 -14.21
N TYR A 1054 -35.53 -38.56 -13.73
CA TYR A 1054 -35.88 -39.96 -13.95
C TYR A 1054 -36.36 -40.57 -12.64
N SER A 1055 -37.40 -41.38 -12.68
CA SER A 1055 -37.85 -42.14 -11.52
C SER A 1055 -38.12 -43.60 -11.87
N CYS A 1056 -38.04 -44.46 -10.85
CA CYS A 1056 -38.30 -45.88 -10.95
C CYS A 1056 -39.31 -46.25 -9.86
N ARG A 1057 -40.53 -46.59 -10.26
CA ARG A 1057 -41.60 -47.06 -9.38
C ARG A 1057 -41.67 -48.58 -9.42
N ALA A 1058 -41.80 -49.20 -8.26
CA ALA A 1058 -41.98 -50.64 -8.09
C ALA A 1058 -43.34 -50.90 -7.43
N ILE A 1059 -44.13 -51.82 -7.97
CA ILE A 1059 -45.50 -52.09 -7.55
C ILE A 1059 -45.73 -53.60 -7.41
N ASN A 1060 -46.31 -54.05 -6.31
CA ASN A 1060 -46.92 -55.39 -6.19
C ASN A 1060 -48.29 -55.28 -5.49
N ASP A 1061 -48.95 -56.41 -5.28
CA ASP A 1061 -50.33 -56.47 -4.75
C ASP A 1061 -50.47 -55.98 -3.29
N LEU A 1062 -49.36 -55.62 -2.66
CA LEU A 1062 -49.26 -55.17 -1.26
C LEU A 1062 -48.86 -53.70 -1.15
N GLY A 1063 -48.54 -53.02 -2.26
CA GLY A 1063 -48.20 -51.59 -2.29
C GLY A 1063 -47.24 -51.18 -3.39
N GLN A 1064 -46.80 -49.93 -3.32
CA GLN A 1064 -45.85 -49.33 -4.24
C GLN A 1064 -44.80 -48.49 -3.51
N ASP A 1065 -43.62 -48.37 -4.10
CA ASP A 1065 -42.54 -47.48 -3.68
C ASP A 1065 -41.88 -46.86 -4.92
N GLU A 1066 -41.22 -45.71 -4.77
CA GLU A 1066 -40.63 -44.96 -5.88
C GLU A 1066 -39.38 -44.19 -5.44
N VAL A 1067 -38.35 -44.21 -6.29
CA VAL A 1067 -37.14 -43.41 -6.15
C VAL A 1067 -36.90 -42.59 -7.42
N GLU A 1068 -36.27 -41.43 -7.28
CA GLU A 1068 -36.01 -40.48 -8.37
C GLU A 1068 -34.58 -39.91 -8.32
N CYS A 1069 -34.09 -39.46 -9.47
CA CYS A 1069 -32.87 -38.64 -9.59
C CYS A 1069 -32.92 -37.70 -10.80
N LYS A 1070 -31.97 -36.77 -10.88
CA LYS A 1070 -31.72 -35.90 -12.04
C LYS A 1070 -30.62 -36.48 -12.93
N LEU A 1071 -30.90 -36.61 -14.23
CA LEU A 1071 -29.88 -36.83 -15.26
C LEU A 1071 -29.58 -35.51 -15.97
N GLU A 1072 -28.33 -35.07 -15.92
CA GLU A 1072 -27.80 -34.01 -16.79
C GLU A 1072 -27.04 -34.62 -17.96
N VAL A 1073 -27.35 -34.20 -19.18
CA VAL A 1073 -26.60 -34.60 -20.38
C VAL A 1073 -25.97 -33.34 -21.00
N ARG A 1074 -24.63 -33.31 -21.06
CA ARG A 1074 -23.85 -32.16 -21.56
C ARG A 1074 -23.24 -32.50 -22.92
N GLU A 1075 -23.14 -31.54 -23.83
CA GLU A 1075 -22.54 -31.78 -25.14
C GLU A 1075 -21.03 -32.07 -25.04
N PRO A 1076 -20.47 -32.97 -25.89
CA PRO A 1076 -19.03 -33.15 -25.98
C PRO A 1076 -18.38 -31.86 -26.51
N GLN A 1077 -17.68 -31.14 -25.64
CA GLN A 1077 -16.87 -30.00 -26.07
C GLN A 1077 -15.82 -30.46 -27.09
N LYS A 1078 -15.59 -29.66 -28.15
CA LYS A 1078 -14.57 -29.96 -29.15
C LYS A 1078 -13.20 -30.10 -28.47
N THR A 1079 -12.61 -31.27 -28.63
CA THR A 1079 -11.44 -31.71 -27.85
C THR A 1079 -10.16 -30.97 -28.22
N LEU A 1080 -9.52 -30.37 -27.22
CA LEU A 1080 -8.05 -30.37 -27.10
C LEU A 1080 -7.70 -31.13 -25.81
N SER A 1081 -6.86 -32.15 -25.94
CA SER A 1081 -6.77 -33.25 -24.98
C SER A 1081 -5.81 -32.97 -23.82
N ALA A 1082 -6.33 -32.54 -22.67
CA ALA A 1082 -5.54 -32.39 -21.43
C ALA A 1082 -6.29 -32.71 -20.11
N VAL A 1083 -7.59 -33.00 -20.15
CA VAL A 1083 -8.46 -33.01 -18.94
C VAL A 1083 -8.65 -34.42 -18.35
N VAL A 1084 -7.55 -35.10 -18.04
CA VAL A 1084 -7.57 -36.37 -17.28
C VAL A 1084 -7.29 -36.15 -15.79
N SER A 1085 -6.54 -35.09 -15.44
CA SER A 1085 -6.04 -34.86 -14.07
C SER A 1085 -7.07 -34.26 -13.09
N LEU A 1086 -8.25 -33.83 -13.53
CA LEU A 1086 -9.14 -32.97 -12.72
C LEU A 1086 -9.99 -33.73 -11.68
N ASN A 1087 -10.17 -35.04 -11.81
CA ASN A 1087 -10.98 -35.84 -10.88
C ASN A 1087 -10.30 -36.15 -9.54
N ARG A 1088 -9.10 -35.59 -9.28
CA ARG A 1088 -8.42 -35.62 -7.97
C ARG A 1088 -8.68 -34.41 -7.08
N MET A 1089 -9.57 -33.49 -7.48
CA MET A 1089 -9.86 -32.25 -6.73
C MET A 1089 -11.17 -32.27 -5.89
N ILE A 1090 -11.73 -33.46 -5.60
CA ILE A 1090 -12.80 -33.63 -4.60
C ILE A 1090 -12.57 -34.91 -3.79
N TYR A 1091 -11.55 -34.89 -2.93
CA TYR A 1091 -11.47 -35.62 -1.66
C TYR A 1091 -10.41 -34.96 -0.76
#